data_AF-A0A916PWV7-F1
#
_entry.id   AF-A0A916PWV7-F1
#
_cell.length_a   1.000
_cell.length_b   1.000
_cell.length_c   1.000
_cell.angle_alpha   90.00
_cell.angle_beta   90.00
_cell.angle_gamma   90.00
#
_symmetry.space_group_name_H-M   'P 1'
#
loop_
_entity.id
_entity.type
_entity.pdbx_description
1 polymer ?
#
loop_
_entity_poly.entity_id
_entity_poly.type
_entity_poly.pdbx_seq_one_letter_code
_entity_poly.pdbx_strand_id
1 'polypeptide(L)'
;MTTSFRTLQDLTTGYSIFEKDQVLTETQLNSITNYLNDQNRLASIYLVGVGVISGLRVSLSNLEAIAATKVTVTKGIGITTDGDLLYYSNDVVCDRYIEYDKSYPKYAPFYLRSEGGEEEMISVYELIPEGVTDSRSTTSLSEFSSQTSKDLNNMVAVLLMESYVNDPDLCTGTDCDNLGQDCVNTPRLLLVEKDAINLLLKPAIATPDQAFRNLKEVVSERPLIGSSISSVNALVNVYQNVCSNIYNNLVDELSKIYPNCAFFLTDVFSANPSERWVEQLKKVLNDFTTNNLGFQYYYDFLKDVVETYNQFRDLLFGDNTWCCPDINWFPKHLLLGNLVLDPAFNLDENRTAFYPSPAIAQTTESLNHAKFLIRKLDTLIETFQVPAISAATDSIRITPSLFEDQPLEERAIPYYYQVNREQANPIHKRWNYQLSQRRMDNRNYSYNAPSYGAQGAALNPLAAQIGKFSFFRIEGHLGQNVENVLAKIESEIQSKNLPFTVRAILLGKSPKQLIKPDIRYSDLHRIHYLLRQDAHHQLEEVSQFSRAFKKIVDDNVIGESNAQSFKELSAQSNQTVTGNAEAVGKKLNLSYRDYKSDQSWKPNFLATITAASEFKLNVSPVLKTEFTTPFDSLISNTRFLWLDWLDEIIKKKDETEDEKLLFANFASQNSSIEHFAGVSRGGTFVLIYDDNNTVVADFMLPYYHEDKVEEAPIEKALTKPEIRPDTIINQGIRVLPSLDRRLFDFRGVLEPELIKKFDLQQKYFDVYKGFIDTSTGIYTAIGNIKPHKFTDPILDVQVREAGIEQEKVGLLKQRATQQPSDKVAGARAIQSEIELAQSLVAITDYIATSNINVAAGSEGSNAMQVVSEISVTITQGNALETLRGGLNAVANNNQNNATLVQIIKSILSPRR
;
A
#
# COMPACT_ATOMS: atom_id res chain seq x y z
N MET A 1 -22.41 -89.15 6.09
CA MET A 1 -21.94 -87.92 6.76
C MET A 1 -23.10 -86.95 6.73
N THR A 2 -23.64 -86.64 7.90
CA THR A 2 -24.73 -85.66 8.01
C THR A 2 -24.22 -84.30 7.56
N THR A 3 -24.99 -83.55 6.77
CA THR A 3 -24.59 -82.23 6.24
C THR A 3 -25.38 -81.16 6.96
N SER A 4 -24.74 -80.04 7.30
CA SER A 4 -25.46 -78.90 7.85
C SER A 4 -26.38 -78.31 6.80
N PHE A 5 -27.69 -78.27 7.07
CA PHE A 5 -28.66 -77.71 6.14
C PHE A 5 -28.71 -76.18 6.24
N ARG A 6 -29.14 -75.53 5.17
CA ARG A 6 -29.39 -74.08 5.10
C ARG A 6 -30.87 -73.88 4.84
N THR A 7 -31.52 -73.09 5.68
CA THR A 7 -32.98 -72.93 5.63
C THR A 7 -33.40 -72.15 4.40
N LEU A 8 -32.69 -71.06 4.10
CA LEU A 8 -33.04 -70.15 3.00
C LEU A 8 -32.50 -70.59 1.63
N GLN A 9 -31.87 -71.77 1.55
CA GLN A 9 -31.39 -72.31 0.29
C GLN A 9 -32.54 -72.65 -0.66
N ASP A 10 -33.65 -73.17 -0.13
CA ASP A 10 -34.87 -73.50 -0.86
C ASP A 10 -36.07 -72.83 -0.18
N LEU A 11 -36.61 -71.77 -0.80
CA LEU A 11 -37.71 -71.00 -0.22
C LEU A 11 -39.07 -71.68 -0.44
N THR A 12 -39.83 -71.82 0.64
CA THR A 12 -41.21 -72.27 0.60
C THR A 12 -42.11 -71.14 0.09
N THR A 13 -42.86 -71.38 -0.99
CA THR A 13 -43.72 -70.34 -1.62
C THR A 13 -45.17 -70.34 -1.14
N GLY A 14 -45.58 -71.36 -0.40
CA GLY A 14 -46.93 -71.46 0.17
C GLY A 14 -47.05 -72.58 1.20
N TYR A 15 -48.17 -72.61 1.91
CA TYR A 15 -48.45 -73.60 2.95
C TYR A 15 -49.84 -74.24 2.75
N SER A 16 -50.03 -75.42 3.35
CA SER A 16 -51.29 -76.16 3.24
C SER A 16 -52.42 -75.52 4.08
N ILE A 17 -53.61 -75.36 3.51
CA ILE A 17 -54.84 -74.98 4.23
C ILE A 17 -55.65 -76.25 4.50
N PHE A 18 -56.01 -76.47 5.76
CA PHE A 18 -56.69 -77.70 6.19
C PHE A 18 -58.21 -77.62 6.04
N GLU A 19 -58.80 -78.70 5.54
CA GLU A 19 -60.26 -78.89 5.53
C GLU A 19 -60.74 -79.61 6.79
N LYS A 20 -62.01 -79.46 7.11
CA LYS A 20 -62.61 -80.14 8.26
C LYS A 20 -62.54 -81.66 8.07
N ASP A 21 -62.18 -82.37 9.15
CA ASP A 21 -62.08 -83.84 9.22
C ASP A 21 -61.00 -84.45 8.29
N GLN A 22 -60.05 -83.63 7.81
CA GLN A 22 -58.93 -84.07 6.98
C GLN A 22 -57.84 -84.81 7.79
N VAL A 23 -57.32 -85.92 7.24
CA VAL A 23 -56.11 -86.58 7.74
C VAL A 23 -54.88 -85.84 7.20
N LEU A 24 -54.01 -85.35 8.10
CA LEU A 24 -52.85 -84.53 7.75
C LEU A 24 -51.61 -85.38 7.46
N THR A 25 -50.85 -85.03 6.43
CA THR A 25 -49.55 -85.63 6.12
C THR A 25 -48.40 -84.80 6.71
N GLU A 26 -47.22 -85.42 6.88
CA GLU A 26 -46.02 -84.69 7.30
C GLU A 26 -45.66 -83.53 6.37
N THR A 27 -45.79 -83.72 5.05
CA THR A 27 -45.54 -82.65 4.06
C THR A 27 -46.47 -81.46 4.29
N GLN A 28 -47.74 -81.73 4.62
CA GLN A 28 -48.72 -80.68 4.86
C GLN A 28 -48.40 -79.89 6.13
N LEU A 29 -48.02 -80.57 7.22
CA LEU A 29 -47.62 -79.92 8.47
C LEU A 29 -46.30 -79.14 8.33
N ASN A 30 -45.28 -79.78 7.74
CA ASN A 30 -43.97 -79.17 7.53
C ASN A 30 -44.04 -77.96 6.60
N SER A 31 -44.97 -77.94 5.62
CA SER A 31 -45.16 -76.78 4.75
C SER A 31 -45.50 -75.48 5.50
N ILE A 32 -46.26 -75.57 6.60
CA ILE A 32 -46.60 -74.40 7.43
C ILE A 32 -45.36 -73.91 8.17
N THR A 33 -44.66 -74.84 8.84
CA THR A 33 -43.46 -74.51 9.62
C THR A 33 -42.37 -73.92 8.73
N ASN A 34 -42.11 -74.54 7.58
CA ASN A 34 -41.10 -74.08 6.63
C ASN A 34 -41.45 -72.68 6.11
N TYR A 35 -42.68 -72.46 5.64
CA TYR A 35 -43.10 -71.15 5.14
C TYR A 35 -42.97 -70.04 6.21
N LEU A 36 -43.45 -70.27 7.43
CA LEU A 36 -43.38 -69.27 8.50
C LEU A 36 -41.93 -69.02 8.96
N ASN A 37 -41.10 -70.07 9.02
CA ASN A 37 -39.67 -69.96 9.35
C ASN A 37 -38.92 -69.16 8.28
N ASP A 38 -39.17 -69.42 6.99
CA ASP A 38 -38.60 -68.68 5.88
C ASP A 38 -38.97 -67.20 5.98
N GLN A 39 -40.26 -66.88 6.15
CA GLN A 39 -40.71 -65.49 6.29
C GLN A 39 -40.09 -64.78 7.49
N ASN A 40 -39.95 -65.45 8.63
CA ASN A 40 -39.34 -64.87 9.82
C ASN A 40 -37.84 -64.57 9.60
N ARG A 41 -37.10 -65.50 9.01
CA ARG A 41 -35.66 -65.32 8.69
C ARG A 41 -35.43 -64.21 7.67
N LEU A 42 -36.23 -64.19 6.59
CA LEU A 42 -36.17 -63.12 5.59
C LEU A 42 -36.48 -61.76 6.20
N ALA A 43 -37.46 -61.68 7.12
CA ALA A 43 -37.76 -60.44 7.83
C ALA A 43 -36.58 -59.99 8.71
N SER A 44 -35.93 -60.89 9.44
CA SER A 44 -34.72 -60.55 10.21
C SER A 44 -33.60 -60.01 9.32
N ILE A 45 -33.30 -60.67 8.20
CA ILE A 45 -32.21 -60.26 7.30
C ILE A 45 -32.52 -58.93 6.60
N TYR A 46 -33.71 -58.80 5.99
CA TYR A 46 -34.00 -57.68 5.10
C TYR A 46 -34.63 -56.47 5.77
N LEU A 47 -35.16 -56.59 7.00
CA LEU A 47 -35.66 -55.46 7.77
C LEU A 47 -34.73 -55.04 8.90
N VAL A 48 -33.90 -55.95 9.44
CA VAL A 48 -32.90 -55.60 10.47
C VAL A 48 -31.50 -55.55 9.87
N GLY A 49 -30.99 -56.67 9.38
CA GLY A 49 -29.63 -56.77 8.86
C GLY A 49 -28.92 -58.02 9.36
N VAL A 50 -27.63 -58.14 9.05
CA VAL A 50 -26.81 -59.33 9.32
C VAL A 50 -25.50 -58.96 10.00
N GLY A 51 -24.84 -59.93 10.61
CA GLY A 51 -23.60 -59.77 11.34
C GLY A 51 -23.80 -59.54 12.84
N VAL A 52 -22.74 -59.13 13.54
CA VAL A 52 -22.78 -58.99 15.00
C VAL A 52 -23.27 -57.60 15.41
N ILE A 53 -24.51 -57.54 15.93
CA ILE A 53 -25.22 -56.32 16.31
C ILE A 53 -24.62 -55.69 17.57
N SER A 54 -24.35 -56.49 18.61
CA SER A 54 -23.83 -56.00 19.89
C SER A 54 -23.09 -57.09 20.65
N GLY A 55 -22.08 -56.70 21.43
CA GLY A 55 -21.32 -57.62 22.27
C GLY A 55 -20.58 -58.70 21.48
N LEU A 56 -20.59 -59.94 22.00
CA LEU A 56 -19.84 -61.09 21.49
C LEU A 56 -18.35 -60.76 21.33
N ARG A 57 -17.80 -59.99 22.28
CA ARG A 57 -16.38 -59.61 22.28
C ARG A 57 -15.59 -60.74 22.88
N VAL A 58 -14.53 -61.14 22.20
CA VAL A 58 -13.63 -62.21 22.63
C VAL A 58 -12.38 -61.65 23.27
N SER A 59 -11.92 -62.27 24.35
CA SER A 59 -10.67 -61.94 24.99
C SER A 59 -10.03 -63.17 25.64
N LEU A 60 -8.72 -63.11 25.82
CA LEU A 60 -8.00 -64.05 26.65
C LEU A 60 -7.90 -63.50 28.08
N SER A 61 -8.27 -64.30 29.07
CA SER A 61 -8.12 -63.92 30.48
C SER A 61 -6.85 -64.54 31.09
N ASN A 62 -6.15 -63.74 31.92
CA ASN A 62 -4.94 -64.02 32.72
C ASN A 62 -3.57 -63.86 32.00
N LEU A 63 -2.79 -62.85 32.39
CA LEU A 63 -1.48 -62.44 31.83
C LEU A 63 -0.25 -62.87 32.65
N GLU A 64 -0.42 -63.52 33.81
CA GLU A 64 0.72 -63.83 34.70
C GLU A 64 1.34 -65.22 34.49
N ALA A 65 0.76 -66.06 33.64
CA ALA A 65 1.27 -67.40 33.35
C ALA A 65 1.64 -67.54 31.86
N ILE A 66 2.71 -68.28 31.59
CA ILE A 66 3.32 -68.57 30.28
C ILE A 66 2.35 -69.30 29.30
N ALA A 67 1.11 -69.59 29.70
CA ALA A 67 0.06 -70.17 28.88
C ALA A 67 -1.30 -69.50 29.19
N ALA A 68 -2.03 -69.05 28.16
CA ALA A 68 -3.40 -68.60 28.32
C ALA A 68 -4.28 -69.79 28.73
N THR A 69 -5.15 -69.60 29.73
CA THR A 69 -5.94 -70.70 30.32
C THR A 69 -7.43 -70.61 30.04
N LYS A 70 -7.92 -69.43 29.63
CA LYS A 70 -9.35 -69.17 29.47
C LYS A 70 -9.64 -68.20 28.33
N VAL A 71 -10.67 -68.52 27.55
CA VAL A 71 -11.26 -67.64 26.52
C VAL A 71 -12.59 -67.12 27.05
N THR A 72 -12.79 -65.81 27.02
CA THR A 72 -14.05 -65.18 27.43
C THR A 72 -14.76 -64.58 26.22
N VAL A 73 -16.06 -64.82 26.09
CA VAL A 73 -16.96 -64.16 25.12
C VAL A 73 -18.02 -63.38 25.88
N THR A 74 -18.13 -62.09 25.64
CA THR A 74 -19.13 -61.27 26.32
C THR A 74 -20.55 -61.57 25.82
N LYS A 75 -21.55 -61.29 26.66
CA LYS A 75 -22.96 -61.28 26.26
C LYS A 75 -23.15 -60.43 25.00
N GLY A 76 -24.03 -60.87 24.10
CA GLY A 76 -24.21 -60.21 22.82
C GLY A 76 -25.10 -61.00 21.88
N ILE A 77 -25.28 -60.46 20.67
CA ILE A 77 -26.20 -60.98 19.66
C ILE A 77 -25.73 -60.66 18.25
N GLY A 78 -25.99 -61.57 17.32
CA GLY A 78 -25.80 -61.38 15.89
C GLY A 78 -26.69 -62.28 15.06
N ILE A 79 -26.75 -62.00 13.77
CA ILE A 79 -27.62 -62.69 12.80
C ILE A 79 -26.76 -63.19 11.64
N THR A 80 -26.90 -64.46 11.25
CA THR A 80 -26.19 -65.03 10.09
C THR A 80 -26.89 -64.69 8.77
N THR A 81 -26.26 -64.96 7.63
CA THR A 81 -26.91 -64.75 6.32
C THR A 81 -28.00 -65.79 5.99
N ASP A 82 -28.12 -66.89 6.77
CA ASP A 82 -29.28 -67.80 6.71
C ASP A 82 -30.39 -67.39 7.71
N GLY A 83 -30.20 -66.30 8.46
CA GLY A 83 -31.19 -65.77 9.42
C GLY A 83 -31.15 -66.45 10.79
N ASP A 84 -30.06 -67.13 11.15
CA ASP A 84 -29.91 -67.70 12.49
C ASP A 84 -29.57 -66.61 13.50
N LEU A 85 -30.28 -66.63 14.63
CA LEU A 85 -30.00 -65.77 15.77
C LEU A 85 -28.95 -66.44 16.67
N LEU A 86 -27.77 -65.85 16.73
CA LEU A 86 -26.69 -66.29 17.61
C LEU A 86 -26.55 -65.30 18.75
N TYR A 87 -26.80 -65.75 19.99
CA TYR A 87 -26.74 -64.87 21.16
C TYR A 87 -26.25 -65.56 22.41
N TYR A 88 -25.64 -64.77 23.30
CA TYR A 88 -25.35 -65.14 24.67
C TYR A 88 -25.99 -64.12 25.61
N SER A 89 -26.80 -64.60 26.55
CA SER A 89 -27.45 -63.74 27.56
C SER A 89 -26.50 -63.31 28.68
N ASN A 90 -25.41 -64.06 28.89
CA ASN A 90 -24.36 -63.81 29.88
C ASN A 90 -22.99 -64.03 29.22
N ASP A 91 -21.93 -63.53 29.86
CA ASP A 91 -20.57 -63.81 29.41
C ASP A 91 -20.28 -65.31 29.53
N VAL A 92 -19.61 -65.88 28.52
CA VAL A 92 -19.24 -67.29 28.45
C VAL A 92 -17.73 -67.40 28.62
N VAL A 93 -17.29 -68.17 29.61
CA VAL A 93 -15.88 -68.45 29.88
C VAL A 93 -15.61 -69.90 29.55
N CYS A 94 -14.62 -70.16 28.70
CA CYS A 94 -14.20 -71.49 28.28
C CYS A 94 -12.81 -71.79 28.82
N ASP A 95 -12.61 -73.00 29.37
CA ASP A 95 -11.35 -73.48 29.95
C ASP A 95 -10.77 -74.70 29.21
N ARG A 96 -11.57 -75.30 28.31
CA ARG A 96 -11.25 -76.53 27.61
C ARG A 96 -11.63 -76.43 26.13
N TYR A 97 -11.07 -77.33 25.33
CA TYR A 97 -11.38 -77.48 23.92
C TYR A 97 -11.47 -78.95 23.50
N ILE A 98 -12.09 -79.19 22.35
CA ILE A 98 -12.12 -80.47 21.65
C ILE A 98 -11.96 -80.22 20.14
N GLU A 99 -11.38 -81.17 19.40
CA GLU A 99 -11.30 -81.07 17.95
C GLU A 99 -12.70 -81.20 17.32
N TYR A 100 -13.03 -80.26 16.43
CA TYR A 100 -14.24 -80.31 15.60
C TYR A 100 -13.84 -80.91 14.25
N ASP A 101 -13.94 -82.24 14.16
CA ASP A 101 -13.44 -83.03 13.03
C ASP A 101 -14.57 -83.48 12.06
N LYS A 102 -14.26 -84.42 11.17
CA LYS A 102 -15.18 -84.97 10.17
C LYS A 102 -16.33 -85.82 10.76
N SER A 103 -16.35 -86.09 12.07
CA SER A 103 -17.48 -86.77 12.73
C SER A 103 -18.68 -85.84 12.93
N TYR A 104 -18.46 -84.53 12.94
CA TYR A 104 -19.51 -83.52 13.05
C TYR A 104 -20.24 -83.30 11.71
N PRO A 105 -21.44 -82.70 11.72
CA PRO A 105 -22.14 -82.29 10.52
C PRO A 105 -21.26 -81.45 9.58
N LYS A 106 -21.23 -81.83 8.31
CA LYS A 106 -20.44 -81.16 7.27
C LYS A 106 -20.94 -79.73 7.09
N TYR A 107 -20.13 -78.75 7.48
CA TYR A 107 -20.34 -77.34 7.15
C TYR A 107 -19.44 -76.93 5.99
N ALA A 108 -20.03 -76.77 4.79
CA ALA A 108 -19.28 -76.58 3.55
C ALA A 108 -18.19 -75.49 3.58
N PRO A 109 -18.37 -74.32 4.23
CA PRO A 109 -17.32 -73.30 4.34
C PRO A 109 -16.06 -73.74 5.11
N PHE A 110 -16.04 -74.89 5.81
CA PHE A 110 -14.81 -75.42 6.42
C PHE A 110 -13.97 -76.29 5.47
N TYR A 111 -14.37 -76.47 4.22
CA TYR A 111 -13.71 -77.37 3.28
C TYR A 111 -13.05 -76.61 2.13
N LEU A 112 -11.74 -76.85 1.94
CA LEU A 112 -10.98 -76.40 0.78
C LEU A 112 -11.13 -77.42 -0.34
N ARG A 113 -11.40 -76.93 -1.56
CA ARG A 113 -11.44 -77.78 -2.75
C ARG A 113 -10.11 -77.70 -3.49
N SER A 114 -9.43 -78.84 -3.59
CA SER A 114 -8.20 -78.97 -4.38
C SER A 114 -8.48 -79.02 -5.89
N GLU A 115 -7.48 -78.73 -6.73
CA GLU A 115 -7.60 -78.78 -8.21
C GLU A 115 -8.03 -80.17 -8.74
N GLY A 116 -7.87 -81.23 -7.95
CA GLY A 116 -8.32 -82.61 -8.24
C GLY A 116 -9.75 -82.94 -7.81
N GLY A 117 -10.45 -82.00 -7.16
CA GLY A 117 -11.84 -82.18 -6.70
C GLY A 117 -12.02 -82.82 -5.32
N GLU A 118 -10.93 -83.17 -4.63
CA GLU A 118 -10.98 -83.63 -3.23
C GLU A 118 -11.16 -82.44 -2.27
N GLU A 119 -12.02 -82.62 -1.27
CA GLU A 119 -12.33 -81.63 -0.24
C GLU A 119 -11.59 -81.94 1.06
N GLU A 120 -10.75 -81.00 1.50
CA GLU A 120 -10.00 -81.09 2.75
C GLU A 120 -10.58 -80.14 3.79
N MET A 121 -10.86 -80.65 5.00
CA MET A 121 -11.40 -79.84 6.09
C MET A 121 -10.27 -79.10 6.80
N ILE A 122 -10.44 -77.80 7.05
CA ILE A 122 -9.52 -77.03 7.89
C ILE A 122 -9.55 -77.53 9.34
N SER A 123 -8.49 -77.33 10.12
CA SER A 123 -8.55 -77.63 11.55
C SER A 123 -9.45 -76.64 12.27
N VAL A 124 -10.42 -77.17 13.02
CA VAL A 124 -11.37 -76.39 13.81
C VAL A 124 -11.40 -76.97 15.23
N TYR A 125 -11.50 -76.12 16.24
CA TYR A 125 -11.55 -76.55 17.65
C TYR A 125 -12.77 -75.96 18.33
N GLU A 126 -13.62 -76.80 18.94
CA GLU A 126 -14.76 -76.36 19.74
C GLU A 126 -14.30 -75.99 21.15
N LEU A 127 -14.69 -74.81 21.63
CA LEU A 127 -14.47 -74.34 22.99
C LEU A 127 -15.59 -74.81 23.91
N ILE A 128 -15.21 -75.35 25.06
CA ILE A 128 -16.14 -75.89 26.06
C ILE A 128 -16.23 -74.94 27.25
N PRO A 129 -17.45 -74.48 27.63
CA PRO A 129 -17.62 -73.58 28.77
C PRO A 129 -17.23 -74.22 30.12
N GLU A 130 -16.74 -73.37 31.03
CA GLU A 130 -16.42 -73.74 32.41
C GLU A 130 -17.69 -74.22 33.14
N GLY A 131 -17.56 -75.32 33.89
CA GLY A 131 -18.67 -75.91 34.64
C GLY A 131 -19.68 -76.73 33.82
N VAL A 132 -19.54 -76.80 32.49
CA VAL A 132 -20.34 -77.70 31.65
C VAL A 132 -19.73 -79.11 31.64
N THR A 133 -20.54 -80.12 31.94
CA THR A 133 -20.13 -81.52 31.82
C THR A 133 -20.29 -81.98 30.38
N ASP A 134 -19.19 -82.39 29.74
CA ASP A 134 -19.17 -82.96 28.40
C ASP A 134 -18.81 -84.45 28.49
N SER A 135 -19.56 -85.31 27.80
CA SER A 135 -19.30 -86.76 27.76
C SER A 135 -18.13 -87.12 26.84
N ARG A 136 -17.66 -86.19 26.01
CA ARG A 136 -16.53 -86.35 25.08
C ARG A 136 -15.20 -86.06 25.78
N SER A 137 -14.11 -86.59 25.25
CA SER A 137 -12.76 -86.35 25.81
C SER A 137 -12.27 -84.93 25.49
N THR A 138 -12.39 -84.02 26.46
CA THR A 138 -11.96 -82.62 26.35
C THR A 138 -10.54 -82.40 26.85
N THR A 139 -9.80 -81.47 26.25
CA THR A 139 -8.43 -81.08 26.64
C THR A 139 -8.41 -79.69 27.27
N SER A 140 -7.54 -79.44 28.24
CA SER A 140 -7.36 -78.10 28.84
C SER A 140 -6.82 -77.10 27.82
N LEU A 141 -7.33 -75.86 27.81
CA LEU A 141 -6.80 -74.79 26.96
C LEU A 141 -5.33 -74.46 27.25
N SER A 142 -4.87 -74.69 28.48
CA SER A 142 -3.45 -74.54 28.84
C SER A 142 -2.50 -75.43 28.03
N GLU A 143 -3.02 -76.53 27.46
CA GLU A 143 -2.26 -77.49 26.66
C GLU A 143 -2.45 -77.27 25.15
N PHE A 144 -3.20 -76.24 24.74
CA PHE A 144 -3.57 -76.01 23.34
C PHE A 144 -2.34 -75.95 22.43
N SER A 145 -1.35 -75.12 22.76
CA SER A 145 -0.16 -74.95 21.91
C SER A 145 0.71 -76.20 21.82
N SER A 146 0.84 -76.96 22.92
CA SER A 146 1.63 -78.19 22.94
C SER A 146 0.99 -79.35 22.17
N GLN A 147 -0.34 -79.42 22.15
CA GLN A 147 -1.08 -80.53 21.51
C GLN A 147 -1.39 -80.24 20.04
N THR A 148 -1.67 -78.99 19.69
CA THR A 148 -2.07 -78.60 18.32
C THR A 148 -0.93 -78.05 17.48
N SER A 149 0.20 -77.68 18.09
CA SER A 149 1.27 -76.88 17.47
C SER A 149 0.80 -75.50 16.95
N LYS A 150 -0.31 -74.96 17.48
CA LYS A 150 -0.89 -73.66 17.11
C LYS A 150 -0.91 -72.70 18.29
N ASP A 151 -0.71 -71.41 18.04
CA ASP A 151 -0.83 -70.37 19.08
C ASP A 151 -2.26 -69.86 19.17
N LEU A 152 -2.82 -69.81 20.39
CA LEU A 152 -4.12 -69.18 20.66
C LEU A 152 -4.17 -67.72 20.17
N ASN A 153 -3.06 -66.98 20.23
CA ASN A 153 -3.00 -65.60 19.72
C ASN A 153 -3.19 -65.52 18.18
N ASN A 154 -3.00 -66.63 17.46
CA ASN A 154 -3.21 -66.75 16.03
C ASN A 154 -4.60 -67.32 15.67
N MET A 155 -5.48 -67.51 16.65
CA MET A 155 -6.83 -68.01 16.44
C MET A 155 -7.86 -66.88 16.40
N VAL A 156 -8.93 -67.13 15.68
CA VAL A 156 -10.15 -66.30 15.57
C VAL A 156 -11.31 -67.10 16.12
N ALA A 157 -12.09 -66.46 16.99
CA ALA A 157 -13.29 -67.08 17.51
C ALA A 157 -14.43 -67.01 16.48
N VAL A 158 -15.10 -68.15 16.28
CA VAL A 158 -16.20 -68.30 15.34
C VAL A 158 -17.40 -68.86 16.09
N LEU A 159 -18.54 -68.18 16.02
CA LEU A 159 -19.80 -68.68 16.56
C LEU A 159 -20.59 -69.32 15.40
N LEU A 160 -20.74 -70.65 15.44
CA LEU A 160 -21.41 -71.44 14.41
C LEU A 160 -22.79 -71.89 14.91
N MET A 161 -23.82 -71.75 14.09
CA MET A 161 -25.09 -72.47 14.24
C MET A 161 -24.98 -73.83 13.53
N GLU A 162 -24.71 -74.89 14.29
CA GLU A 162 -24.71 -76.26 13.80
C GLU A 162 -26.16 -76.72 13.61
N SER A 163 -26.66 -76.65 12.36
CA SER A 163 -28.03 -77.03 11.97
C SER A 163 -28.04 -78.32 11.16
N TYR A 164 -28.60 -79.42 11.67
CA TYR A 164 -28.72 -80.68 10.92
C TYR A 164 -29.98 -81.46 11.29
N VAL A 165 -30.40 -82.35 10.40
CA VAL A 165 -31.48 -83.31 10.69
C VAL A 165 -30.86 -84.59 11.22
N ASN A 166 -31.23 -84.96 12.43
CA ASN A 166 -30.88 -86.21 13.06
C ASN A 166 -32.01 -87.22 12.82
N ASP A 167 -31.69 -88.28 12.08
CA ASP A 167 -32.61 -89.39 11.88
C ASP A 167 -32.20 -90.53 12.81
N PRO A 168 -32.96 -90.81 13.90
CA PRO A 168 -32.65 -91.88 14.82
C PRO A 168 -32.83 -93.28 14.21
N ASP A 169 -33.42 -93.41 13.00
CA ASP A 169 -33.67 -94.69 12.33
C ASP A 169 -32.40 -95.34 11.75
N LEU A 170 -31.55 -95.83 12.66
CA LEU A 170 -30.76 -97.05 12.45
C LEU A 170 -31.49 -98.18 13.18
N CYS A 171 -32.56 -98.74 12.57
CA CYS A 171 -33.35 -99.81 13.19
C CYS A 171 -32.48 -101.03 13.53
N THR A 172 -32.08 -101.15 14.80
CA THR A 172 -31.38 -102.30 15.37
C THR A 172 -32.38 -103.28 15.98
N GLY A 173 -33.27 -103.82 15.15
CA GLY A 173 -34.02 -105.05 15.43
C GLY A 173 -35.18 -104.95 16.44
N THR A 174 -36.32 -105.45 15.99
CA THR A 174 -37.52 -105.92 16.72
C THR A 174 -38.60 -104.94 17.19
N ASP A 175 -38.35 -103.65 17.43
CA ASP A 175 -39.43 -102.66 17.61
C ASP A 175 -39.06 -101.37 16.86
N CYS A 176 -39.57 -101.23 15.63
CA CYS A 176 -39.33 -100.08 14.75
C CYS A 176 -40.61 -99.21 14.82
N ASP A 177 -40.81 -98.56 15.96
CA ASP A 177 -41.70 -97.40 16.06
C ASP A 177 -40.94 -96.25 15.38
N ASN A 178 -41.32 -95.89 14.15
CA ASN A 178 -40.70 -94.79 13.40
C ASN A 178 -40.82 -93.49 14.23
N LEU A 179 -39.77 -93.15 14.97
CA LEU A 179 -39.64 -91.87 15.64
C LEU A 179 -39.35 -90.85 14.54
N GLY A 180 -40.09 -89.74 14.51
CA GLY A 180 -39.86 -88.68 13.53
C GLY A 180 -38.43 -88.13 13.58
N GLN A 181 -38.01 -87.44 12.53
CA GLN A 181 -36.68 -86.82 12.47
C GLN A 181 -36.58 -85.60 13.38
N ASP A 182 -35.45 -85.45 14.06
CA ASP A 182 -35.16 -84.29 14.91
C ASP A 182 -34.36 -83.24 14.16
N CYS A 183 -34.87 -82.01 14.11
CA CYS A 183 -34.12 -80.87 13.61
C CYS A 183 -33.27 -80.25 14.74
N VAL A 184 -31.96 -80.49 14.71
CA VAL A 184 -31.02 -80.02 15.73
C VAL A 184 -30.40 -78.70 15.28
N ASN A 185 -30.42 -77.69 16.17
CA ASN A 185 -29.79 -76.39 15.97
C ASN A 185 -29.00 -76.02 17.22
N THR A 186 -27.68 -76.09 17.15
CA THR A 186 -26.81 -75.90 18.33
C THR A 186 -25.76 -74.81 18.06
N PRO A 187 -25.71 -73.73 18.87
CA PRO A 187 -24.62 -72.76 18.79
C PRO A 187 -23.32 -73.38 19.33
N ARG A 188 -22.28 -73.41 18.49
CA ARG A 188 -20.93 -73.89 18.82
C ARG A 188 -19.97 -72.72 18.79
N LEU A 189 -19.20 -72.54 19.87
CA LEU A 189 -18.09 -71.60 19.88
C LEU A 189 -16.84 -72.33 19.42
N LEU A 190 -16.24 -71.88 18.33
CA LEU A 190 -15.13 -72.53 17.65
C LEU A 190 -13.91 -71.61 17.56
N LEU A 191 -12.73 -72.20 17.37
CA LEU A 191 -11.48 -71.53 17.04
C LEU A 191 -10.99 -72.00 15.67
N VAL A 192 -10.65 -71.03 14.83
CA VAL A 192 -10.06 -71.23 13.50
C VAL A 192 -8.83 -70.34 13.35
N GLU A 193 -7.80 -70.79 12.62
CA GLU A 193 -6.62 -69.95 12.36
C GLU A 193 -6.92 -68.72 11.49
N LYS A 194 -6.20 -67.63 11.73
CA LYS A 194 -6.31 -66.38 10.96
C LYS A 194 -6.14 -66.55 9.45
N ASP A 195 -5.27 -67.46 8.99
CA ASP A 195 -5.03 -67.66 7.57
C ASP A 195 -6.21 -68.36 6.87
N ALA A 196 -6.90 -69.26 7.56
CA ALA A 196 -8.03 -70.00 7.02
C ALA A 196 -9.29 -69.13 6.87
N ILE A 197 -9.51 -68.16 7.77
CA ILE A 197 -10.72 -67.32 7.71
C ILE A 197 -10.77 -66.44 6.46
N ASN A 198 -9.64 -65.86 6.02
CA ASN A 198 -9.61 -64.96 4.86
C ASN A 198 -9.90 -65.69 3.55
N LEU A 199 -9.64 -67.00 3.52
CA LEU A 199 -9.82 -67.84 2.34
C LEU A 199 -11.25 -68.42 2.25
N LEU A 200 -11.91 -68.63 3.39
CA LEU A 200 -13.11 -69.47 3.47
C LEU A 200 -14.32 -68.86 4.20
N LEU A 201 -14.08 -68.00 5.20
CA LEU A 201 -15.10 -67.59 6.17
C LEU A 201 -15.36 -66.08 6.17
N LYS A 202 -14.45 -65.27 5.63
CA LYS A 202 -14.53 -63.82 5.60
C LYS A 202 -14.74 -63.34 4.16
N PRO A 203 -15.98 -63.08 3.74
CA PRO A 203 -16.26 -62.65 2.38
C PRO A 203 -15.99 -61.15 2.18
N ALA A 204 -15.68 -60.75 0.94
CA ALA A 204 -15.34 -59.37 0.58
C ALA A 204 -16.61 -58.53 0.31
N ILE A 205 -17.21 -57.95 1.36
CA ILE A 205 -18.50 -57.24 1.27
C ILE A 205 -18.29 -55.84 0.69
N ALA A 206 -18.96 -55.54 -0.43
CA ALA A 206 -19.00 -54.20 -0.99
C ALA A 206 -19.98 -53.34 -0.18
N THR A 207 -19.44 -52.45 0.64
CA THR A 207 -20.19 -51.41 1.37
C THR A 207 -19.71 -50.02 0.98
N PRO A 208 -20.49 -48.96 1.27
CA PRO A 208 -20.02 -47.60 1.10
C PRO A 208 -18.72 -47.31 1.88
N ASP A 209 -18.59 -47.78 3.13
CA ASP A 209 -17.35 -47.62 3.90
C ASP A 209 -16.16 -48.33 3.24
N GLN A 210 -16.36 -49.51 2.67
CA GLN A 210 -15.32 -50.20 1.92
C GLN A 210 -14.93 -49.42 0.65
N ALA A 211 -15.90 -48.82 -0.04
CA ALA A 211 -15.63 -47.95 -1.17
C ALA A 211 -14.84 -46.70 -0.73
N PHE A 212 -15.18 -46.06 0.40
CA PHE A 212 -14.40 -44.95 0.98
C PHE A 212 -12.93 -45.34 1.21
N ARG A 213 -12.66 -46.54 1.73
CA ARG A 213 -11.30 -47.04 1.98
C ARG A 213 -10.51 -47.29 0.70
N ASN A 214 -11.21 -47.67 -0.38
CA ASN A 214 -10.61 -47.94 -1.69
C ASN A 214 -10.42 -46.67 -2.54
N LEU A 215 -11.11 -45.58 -2.19
CA LEU A 215 -11.03 -44.28 -2.83
C LEU A 215 -10.12 -43.33 -2.04
N LYS A 216 -9.17 -42.69 -2.72
CA LYS A 216 -8.28 -41.72 -2.08
C LYS A 216 -8.83 -40.31 -2.20
N GLU A 217 -8.53 -39.47 -1.23
CA GLU A 217 -8.76 -38.03 -1.36
C GLU A 217 -7.92 -37.48 -2.53
N VAL A 218 -8.53 -36.64 -3.35
CA VAL A 218 -7.82 -35.90 -4.40
C VAL A 218 -7.53 -34.50 -3.89
N VAL A 219 -6.26 -34.09 -3.89
CA VAL A 219 -5.87 -32.74 -3.46
C VAL A 219 -5.86 -31.80 -4.66
N SER A 220 -6.56 -30.68 -4.54
CA SER A 220 -6.45 -29.60 -5.51
C SER A 220 -5.20 -28.76 -5.21
N GLU A 221 -4.17 -28.93 -6.03
CA GLU A 221 -2.95 -28.12 -5.93
C GLU A 221 -3.22 -26.62 -6.17
N ARG A 222 -2.45 -25.77 -5.50
CA ARG A 222 -2.58 -24.31 -5.58
C ARG A 222 -1.53 -23.73 -6.55
N PRO A 223 -1.92 -22.94 -7.56
CA PRO A 223 -1.01 -22.16 -8.39
C PRO A 223 -0.24 -21.14 -7.55
N LEU A 224 1.08 -21.31 -7.46
CA LEU A 224 1.95 -20.37 -6.76
C LEU A 224 2.42 -19.27 -7.72
N ILE A 225 1.94 -18.05 -7.48
CA ILE A 225 2.27 -16.88 -8.30
C ILE A 225 3.61 -16.30 -7.86
N GLY A 226 4.64 -16.52 -8.69
CA GLY A 226 5.99 -15.99 -8.46
C GLY A 226 6.15 -14.53 -8.88
N SER A 227 7.10 -13.83 -8.26
CA SER A 227 7.44 -12.42 -8.58
C SER A 227 8.14 -12.22 -9.92
N SER A 228 8.47 -13.28 -10.65
CA SER A 228 9.12 -13.23 -11.96
C SER A 228 8.16 -13.28 -13.15
N ILE A 229 6.86 -13.46 -12.89
CA ILE A 229 5.84 -13.59 -13.92
C ILE A 229 5.61 -12.23 -14.60
N SER A 230 5.94 -12.15 -15.89
CA SER A 230 5.90 -10.91 -16.68
C SER A 230 5.34 -11.11 -18.09
N SER A 231 4.73 -12.27 -18.38
CA SER A 231 4.08 -12.58 -19.65
C SER A 231 2.92 -13.55 -19.46
N VAL A 232 1.97 -13.53 -20.39
CA VAL A 232 0.83 -14.45 -20.42
C VAL A 232 1.30 -15.90 -20.42
N ASN A 233 2.27 -16.26 -21.28
CA ASN A 233 2.79 -17.63 -21.36
C ASN A 233 3.42 -18.10 -20.04
N ALA A 234 4.16 -17.23 -19.34
CA ALA A 234 4.72 -17.58 -18.04
C ALA A 234 3.64 -17.87 -17.01
N LEU A 235 2.55 -17.09 -17.01
CA LEU A 235 1.40 -17.31 -16.14
C LEU A 235 0.64 -18.59 -16.51
N VAL A 236 0.36 -18.81 -17.80
CA VAL A 236 -0.29 -20.01 -18.32
C VAL A 236 0.49 -21.28 -17.92
N ASN A 237 1.82 -21.27 -18.03
CA ASN A 237 2.66 -22.40 -17.63
C ASN A 237 2.50 -22.79 -16.15
N VAL A 238 2.31 -21.82 -15.24
CA VAL A 238 2.06 -22.10 -13.83
C VAL A 238 0.77 -22.91 -13.67
N TYR A 239 -0.30 -22.46 -14.34
CA TYR A 239 -1.59 -23.15 -14.31
C TYR A 239 -1.56 -24.50 -15.02
N GLN A 240 -0.89 -24.62 -16.17
CA GLN A 240 -0.77 -25.88 -16.91
C GLN A 240 -0.10 -26.98 -16.07
N ASN A 241 0.97 -26.66 -15.35
CA ASN A 241 1.65 -27.62 -14.48
C ASN A 241 0.71 -28.13 -13.37
N VAL A 242 0.06 -27.20 -12.65
CA VAL A 242 -0.87 -27.53 -11.57
C VAL A 242 -2.08 -28.32 -12.08
N CYS A 243 -2.70 -27.88 -13.17
CA CYS A 243 -3.86 -28.55 -13.75
C CYS A 243 -3.52 -29.96 -14.26
N SER A 244 -2.30 -30.17 -14.78
CA SER A 244 -1.86 -31.50 -15.23
C SER A 244 -1.75 -32.48 -14.06
N ASN A 245 -1.23 -32.04 -12.91
CA ASN A 245 -1.16 -32.87 -11.71
C ASN A 245 -2.56 -33.21 -11.18
N ILE A 246 -3.43 -32.19 -11.06
CA ILE A 246 -4.81 -32.39 -10.61
C ILE A 246 -5.55 -33.37 -11.54
N TYR A 247 -5.44 -33.16 -12.86
CA TYR A 247 -6.03 -34.05 -13.87
C TYR A 247 -5.58 -35.51 -13.71
N ASN A 248 -4.27 -35.76 -13.55
CA ASN A 248 -3.73 -37.12 -13.41
C ASN A 248 -4.28 -37.82 -12.17
N ASN A 249 -4.31 -37.12 -11.03
CA ASN A 249 -4.84 -37.66 -9.78
C ASN A 249 -6.36 -37.92 -9.88
N LEU A 250 -7.08 -36.99 -10.50
CA LEU A 250 -8.53 -37.09 -10.66
C LEU A 250 -8.92 -38.26 -11.58
N VAL A 251 -8.27 -38.42 -12.73
CA VAL A 251 -8.54 -39.52 -13.66
C VAL A 251 -8.30 -40.90 -13.02
N ASP A 252 -7.23 -41.04 -12.24
CA ASP A 252 -6.95 -42.28 -11.50
C ASP A 252 -8.10 -42.62 -10.54
N GLU A 253 -8.54 -41.67 -9.71
CA GLU A 253 -9.60 -41.91 -8.74
C GLU A 253 -11.02 -42.03 -9.36
N LEU A 254 -11.35 -41.23 -10.38
CA LEU A 254 -12.64 -41.34 -11.08
C LEU A 254 -12.84 -42.71 -11.73
N SER A 255 -11.76 -43.36 -12.19
CA SER A 255 -11.81 -44.72 -12.76
C SER A 255 -12.20 -45.79 -11.73
N LYS A 256 -11.96 -45.52 -10.44
CA LYS A 256 -12.20 -46.44 -9.32
C LYS A 256 -13.60 -46.32 -8.73
N ILE A 257 -14.32 -45.23 -8.99
CA ILE A 257 -15.65 -44.99 -8.38
C ILE A 257 -16.62 -46.12 -8.74
N TYR A 258 -16.92 -46.32 -10.03
CA TYR A 258 -17.94 -47.29 -10.41
C TYR A 258 -17.59 -48.73 -10.01
N PRO A 259 -16.35 -49.24 -10.21
CA PRO A 259 -15.98 -50.58 -9.72
C PRO A 259 -16.21 -50.78 -8.21
N ASN A 260 -15.97 -49.75 -7.38
CA ASN A 260 -16.16 -49.85 -5.94
C ASN A 260 -17.58 -49.54 -5.48
N CYS A 261 -18.37 -48.78 -6.25
CA CYS A 261 -19.68 -48.26 -5.85
C CYS A 261 -20.85 -48.83 -6.67
N ALA A 262 -20.61 -49.73 -7.62
CA ALA A 262 -21.63 -50.25 -8.55
C ALA A 262 -22.88 -50.76 -7.84
N PHE A 263 -22.72 -51.39 -6.67
CA PHE A 263 -23.82 -51.99 -5.90
C PHE A 263 -24.94 -51.00 -5.50
N PHE A 264 -24.67 -49.69 -5.45
CA PHE A 264 -25.71 -48.67 -5.20
C PHE A 264 -25.80 -47.60 -6.30
N LEU A 265 -24.87 -47.58 -7.26
CA LEU A 265 -24.87 -46.62 -8.37
C LEU A 265 -25.59 -47.12 -9.64
N THR A 266 -25.97 -48.39 -9.73
CA THR A 266 -26.77 -48.95 -10.83
C THR A 266 -28.14 -48.28 -10.99
N ASP A 267 -28.73 -47.77 -9.91
CA ASP A 267 -29.97 -46.96 -9.96
C ASP A 267 -29.75 -45.55 -10.54
N VAL A 268 -28.48 -45.12 -10.60
CA VAL A 268 -28.08 -43.79 -11.06
C VAL A 268 -27.60 -43.83 -12.50
N PHE A 269 -26.77 -44.80 -12.83
CA PHE A 269 -26.20 -44.99 -14.16
C PHE A 269 -26.51 -46.38 -14.69
N SER A 270 -27.02 -46.46 -15.92
CA SER A 270 -27.30 -47.73 -16.59
C SER A 270 -26.04 -48.48 -17.04
N ALA A 271 -24.90 -47.79 -17.08
CA ALA A 271 -23.59 -48.32 -17.45
C ALA A 271 -22.50 -47.56 -16.69
N ASN A 272 -21.27 -48.09 -16.68
CA ASN A 272 -20.12 -47.43 -16.05
C ASN A 272 -19.84 -46.07 -16.73
N PRO A 273 -19.97 -44.93 -16.01
CA PRO A 273 -19.73 -43.61 -16.58
C PRO A 273 -18.25 -43.19 -16.59
N SER A 274 -17.36 -43.93 -15.90
CA SER A 274 -15.96 -43.52 -15.69
C SER A 274 -15.18 -43.31 -16.99
N GLU A 275 -15.36 -44.19 -17.99
CA GLU A 275 -14.67 -44.06 -19.29
C GLU A 275 -15.02 -42.73 -19.97
N ARG A 276 -16.31 -42.39 -19.98
CA ARG A 276 -16.82 -41.15 -20.56
C ARG A 276 -16.33 -39.90 -19.84
N TRP A 277 -16.24 -39.95 -18.50
CA TRP A 277 -15.67 -38.86 -17.72
C TRP A 277 -14.22 -38.60 -18.11
N VAL A 278 -13.41 -39.66 -18.18
CA VAL A 278 -12.00 -39.57 -18.55
C VAL A 278 -11.82 -39.05 -19.97
N GLU A 279 -12.61 -39.53 -20.93
CA GLU A 279 -12.58 -39.04 -22.31
C GLU A 279 -12.93 -37.54 -22.40
N GLN A 280 -13.98 -37.12 -21.70
CA GLN A 280 -14.41 -35.72 -21.71
C GLN A 280 -13.38 -34.81 -21.01
N LEU A 281 -12.83 -35.21 -19.86
CA LEU A 281 -11.74 -34.47 -19.20
C LEU A 281 -10.50 -34.36 -20.09
N LYS A 282 -10.14 -35.43 -20.81
CA LYS A 282 -9.03 -35.42 -21.76
C LYS A 282 -9.28 -34.46 -22.93
N LYS A 283 -10.52 -34.40 -23.43
CA LYS A 283 -10.91 -33.42 -24.45
C LYS A 283 -10.73 -32.00 -23.95
N VAL A 284 -11.23 -31.69 -22.75
CA VAL A 284 -11.08 -30.37 -22.13
C VAL A 284 -9.60 -30.00 -21.93
N LEU A 285 -8.76 -30.94 -21.48
CA LEU A 285 -7.31 -30.75 -21.33
C LEU A 285 -6.64 -30.39 -22.67
N ASN A 286 -7.00 -31.07 -23.75
CA ASN A 286 -6.44 -30.80 -25.09
C ASN A 286 -6.87 -29.41 -25.61
N ASP A 287 -8.14 -29.03 -25.42
CA ASP A 287 -8.65 -27.71 -25.79
C ASP A 287 -7.94 -26.61 -24.97
N PHE A 288 -7.67 -26.87 -23.69
CA PHE A 288 -6.98 -25.96 -22.79
C PHE A 288 -5.49 -25.76 -23.16
N THR A 289 -4.75 -26.85 -23.42
CA THR A 289 -3.30 -26.78 -23.73
C THR A 289 -2.97 -25.98 -24.99
N THR A 290 -3.96 -25.75 -25.86
CA THR A 290 -3.81 -24.98 -27.10
C THR A 290 -4.31 -23.54 -27.01
N ASN A 291 -4.92 -23.13 -25.88
CA ASN A 291 -5.51 -21.81 -25.70
C ASN A 291 -4.80 -20.99 -24.61
N ASN A 292 -4.51 -19.72 -24.90
CA ASN A 292 -3.82 -18.81 -23.97
C ASN A 292 -4.79 -18.00 -23.09
N LEU A 293 -6.10 -18.20 -23.24
CA LEU A 293 -7.14 -17.52 -22.47
C LEU A 293 -8.09 -18.54 -21.82
N GLY A 294 -8.70 -18.15 -20.69
CA GLY A 294 -9.64 -19.02 -19.95
C GLY A 294 -8.97 -20.14 -19.14
N PHE A 295 -7.64 -20.11 -19.01
CA PHE A 295 -6.86 -21.09 -18.26
C PHE A 295 -7.24 -21.17 -16.77
N GLN A 296 -7.62 -20.03 -16.18
CA GLN A 296 -8.08 -19.99 -14.80
C GLN A 296 -9.47 -20.63 -14.62
N TYR A 297 -10.34 -20.56 -15.64
CA TYR A 297 -11.63 -21.27 -15.61
C TYR A 297 -11.47 -22.78 -15.69
N TYR A 298 -10.46 -23.28 -16.43
CA TYR A 298 -10.15 -24.71 -16.42
C TYR A 298 -9.64 -25.17 -15.05
N TYR A 299 -8.80 -24.35 -14.41
CA TYR A 299 -8.35 -24.61 -13.03
C TYR A 299 -9.52 -24.66 -12.05
N ASP A 300 -10.41 -23.66 -12.08
CA ASP A 300 -11.60 -23.62 -11.22
C ASP A 300 -12.54 -24.82 -11.48
N PHE A 301 -12.69 -25.25 -12.73
CA PHE A 301 -13.45 -26.46 -13.05
C PHE A 301 -12.84 -27.72 -12.44
N LEU A 302 -11.53 -27.90 -12.52
CA LEU A 302 -10.88 -29.04 -11.88
C LEU A 302 -11.07 -28.99 -10.36
N LYS A 303 -10.99 -27.80 -9.74
CA LYS A 303 -11.32 -27.62 -8.31
C LYS A 303 -12.76 -28.05 -8.00
N ASP A 304 -13.72 -27.64 -8.81
CA ASP A 304 -15.13 -27.98 -8.61
C ASP A 304 -15.36 -29.50 -8.65
N VAL A 305 -14.71 -30.20 -9.59
CA VAL A 305 -14.81 -31.66 -9.72
C VAL A 305 -14.12 -32.35 -8.54
N VAL A 306 -12.93 -31.89 -8.14
CA VAL A 306 -12.22 -32.42 -6.97
C VAL A 306 -13.04 -32.25 -5.69
N GLU A 307 -13.61 -31.07 -5.45
CA GLU A 307 -14.42 -30.80 -4.27
C GLU A 307 -15.69 -31.67 -4.26
N THR A 308 -16.36 -31.82 -5.41
CA THR A 308 -17.54 -32.69 -5.54
C THR A 308 -17.19 -34.16 -5.32
N TYR A 309 -16.05 -34.62 -5.85
CA TYR A 309 -15.56 -35.98 -5.65
C TYR A 309 -15.24 -36.27 -4.17
N ASN A 310 -14.51 -35.36 -3.50
CA ASN A 310 -14.15 -35.56 -2.09
C ASN A 310 -15.40 -35.53 -1.19
N GLN A 311 -16.36 -34.63 -1.42
CA GLN A 311 -17.63 -34.64 -0.71
C GLN A 311 -18.43 -35.94 -0.95
N PHE A 312 -18.44 -36.45 -2.18
CA PHE A 312 -19.05 -37.75 -2.49
C PHE A 312 -18.39 -38.87 -1.69
N ARG A 313 -17.05 -38.92 -1.70
CA ARG A 313 -16.27 -39.90 -0.93
C ARG A 313 -16.58 -39.81 0.56
N ASP A 314 -16.57 -38.62 1.14
CA ASP A 314 -16.75 -38.43 2.59
C ASP A 314 -18.12 -38.90 3.08
N LEU A 315 -19.17 -38.78 2.25
CA LEU A 315 -20.51 -39.30 2.58
C LEU A 315 -20.60 -40.83 2.66
N LEU A 316 -19.60 -41.56 2.13
CA LEU A 316 -19.56 -43.02 2.19
C LEU A 316 -18.92 -43.54 3.48
N PHE A 317 -18.18 -42.69 4.21
CA PHE A 317 -17.44 -43.10 5.41
C PHE A 317 -18.38 -43.62 6.51
N GLY A 318 -18.05 -44.78 7.07
CA GLY A 318 -18.75 -45.39 8.19
C GLY A 318 -20.09 -46.07 7.83
N ASP A 319 -20.54 -46.00 6.58
CA ASP A 319 -21.78 -46.63 6.16
C ASP A 319 -21.56 -48.08 5.71
N ASN A 320 -22.13 -49.02 6.47
CA ASN A 320 -22.09 -50.46 6.21
C ASN A 320 -23.45 -51.03 5.73
N THR A 321 -24.34 -50.17 5.26
CA THR A 321 -25.66 -50.60 4.76
C THR A 321 -25.50 -51.60 3.63
N TRP A 322 -26.19 -52.74 3.75
CA TRP A 322 -26.16 -53.79 2.75
C TRP A 322 -27.58 -54.19 2.35
N CYS A 323 -27.95 -53.86 1.12
CA CYS A 323 -29.23 -54.25 0.55
C CYS A 323 -29.17 -55.70 0.06
N CYS A 324 -30.14 -56.51 0.50
CA CYS A 324 -30.29 -57.91 0.10
C CYS A 324 -28.99 -58.76 0.19
N PRO A 325 -28.46 -59.03 1.40
CA PRO A 325 -27.27 -59.85 1.58
C PRO A 325 -27.39 -61.23 0.90
N ASP A 326 -26.28 -61.71 0.32
CA ASP A 326 -26.20 -63.06 -0.23
C ASP A 326 -26.14 -64.09 0.90
N ILE A 327 -27.11 -64.99 0.92
CA ILE A 327 -27.31 -65.99 1.96
C ILE A 327 -26.11 -66.93 2.13
N ASN A 328 -25.24 -67.07 1.11
CA ASN A 328 -24.10 -67.99 1.11
C ASN A 328 -22.82 -67.46 1.77
N TRP A 329 -22.80 -66.19 2.16
CA TRP A 329 -21.57 -65.50 2.58
C TRP A 329 -21.10 -65.89 3.98
N PHE A 330 -22.00 -65.88 4.96
CA PHE A 330 -21.75 -66.45 6.28
C PHE A 330 -23.02 -67.14 6.79
N PRO A 331 -23.45 -68.22 6.12
CA PRO A 331 -24.80 -68.78 6.25
C PRO A 331 -25.09 -69.21 7.68
N LYS A 332 -24.12 -69.86 8.33
CA LYS A 332 -24.30 -70.40 9.68
C LYS A 332 -23.32 -69.85 10.70
N HIS A 333 -22.47 -68.87 10.37
CA HIS A 333 -21.39 -68.47 11.26
C HIS A 333 -21.23 -66.97 11.41
N LEU A 334 -20.64 -66.53 12.54
CA LEU A 334 -20.20 -65.17 12.80
C LEU A 334 -18.77 -65.20 13.31
N LEU A 335 -17.89 -64.40 12.71
CA LEU A 335 -16.56 -64.19 13.22
C LEU A 335 -16.62 -63.17 14.37
N LEU A 336 -16.11 -63.54 15.53
CA LEU A 336 -16.17 -62.70 16.73
C LEU A 336 -14.93 -61.81 16.91
N GLY A 337 -13.90 -62.06 16.10
CA GLY A 337 -12.63 -61.34 16.12
C GLY A 337 -11.47 -62.17 16.64
N ASN A 338 -10.29 -61.56 16.61
CA ASN A 338 -9.06 -62.16 17.15
C ASN A 338 -9.15 -62.36 18.66
N LEU A 339 -8.48 -63.39 19.19
CA LEU A 339 -8.25 -63.52 20.62
C LEU A 339 -7.20 -62.48 21.07
N VAL A 340 -7.64 -61.32 21.56
CA VAL A 340 -6.76 -60.20 21.93
C VAL A 340 -6.41 -60.21 23.43
N LEU A 341 -5.13 -59.93 23.74
CA LEU A 341 -4.59 -59.81 25.10
C LEU A 341 -4.60 -58.36 25.65
N ASP A 342 -4.51 -57.35 24.78
CA ASP A 342 -4.44 -55.93 25.14
C ASP A 342 -5.44 -55.10 24.31
N PRO A 343 -6.31 -54.28 24.92
CA PRO A 343 -7.23 -53.39 24.20
C PRO A 343 -6.57 -52.37 23.26
N ALA A 344 -5.24 -52.21 23.27
CA ALA A 344 -4.49 -51.42 22.30
C ALA A 344 -4.42 -52.04 20.88
N PHE A 345 -4.75 -53.33 20.72
CA PHE A 345 -4.85 -53.96 19.40
C PHE A 345 -6.21 -53.68 18.74
N ASN A 346 -6.29 -53.83 17.41
CA ASN A 346 -7.53 -53.63 16.66
C ASN A 346 -8.58 -54.70 17.03
N LEU A 347 -9.46 -54.38 17.98
CA LEU A 347 -10.51 -55.25 18.52
C LEU A 347 -11.58 -55.67 17.49
N ASP A 348 -11.62 -55.02 16.33
CA ASP A 348 -12.55 -55.32 15.24
C ASP A 348 -11.89 -56.11 14.10
N GLU A 349 -10.59 -56.38 14.18
CA GLU A 349 -9.91 -57.21 13.20
C GLU A 349 -10.51 -58.63 13.18
N ASN A 350 -10.84 -59.10 11.97
CA ASN A 350 -11.45 -60.41 11.72
C ASN A 350 -12.78 -60.65 12.41
N ARG A 351 -13.49 -59.58 12.79
CA ARG A 351 -14.85 -59.65 13.31
C ARG A 351 -15.86 -59.38 12.20
N THR A 352 -16.94 -60.15 12.13
CA THR A 352 -18.06 -59.86 11.24
C THR A 352 -18.73 -58.57 11.73
N ALA A 353 -18.63 -57.50 10.92
CA ALA A 353 -19.30 -56.23 11.21
C ALA A 353 -20.82 -56.39 11.17
N PHE A 354 -21.55 -55.45 11.76
CA PHE A 354 -22.99 -55.36 11.54
C PHE A 354 -23.26 -54.62 10.23
N TYR A 355 -24.06 -55.24 9.37
CA TYR A 355 -24.52 -54.70 8.11
C TYR A 355 -26.02 -54.43 8.22
N PRO A 356 -26.43 -53.18 8.53
CA PRO A 356 -27.85 -52.85 8.65
C PRO A 356 -28.55 -52.96 7.30
N SER A 357 -29.82 -53.35 7.35
CA SER A 357 -30.69 -53.25 6.18
C SER A 357 -30.98 -51.77 5.85
N PRO A 358 -31.32 -51.44 4.60
CA PRO A 358 -31.75 -50.10 4.23
C PRO A 358 -32.97 -49.58 5.02
N ALA A 359 -33.76 -50.47 5.64
CA ALA A 359 -34.96 -50.10 6.39
C ALA A 359 -34.64 -49.46 7.76
N ILE A 360 -33.50 -49.80 8.37
CA ILE A 360 -33.08 -49.27 9.68
C ILE A 360 -31.80 -48.44 9.61
N ALA A 361 -31.12 -48.45 8.45
CA ALA A 361 -29.95 -47.62 8.23
C ALA A 361 -30.30 -46.14 8.41
N GLN A 362 -29.54 -45.44 9.26
CA GLN A 362 -29.71 -44.00 9.48
C GLN A 362 -28.99 -43.16 8.40
N THR A 363 -28.38 -43.81 7.41
CA THR A 363 -27.52 -43.21 6.40
C THR A 363 -28.20 -42.99 5.06
N THR A 364 -29.51 -43.29 4.93
CA THR A 364 -30.26 -43.13 3.68
C THR A 364 -30.11 -41.73 3.07
N GLU A 365 -30.14 -40.70 3.90
CA GLU A 365 -29.99 -39.32 3.45
C GLU A 365 -28.58 -39.03 2.93
N SER A 366 -27.55 -39.53 3.62
CA SER A 366 -26.15 -39.45 3.17
C SER A 366 -25.95 -40.16 1.83
N LEU A 367 -26.52 -41.36 1.66
CA LEU A 367 -26.44 -42.10 0.39
C LEU A 367 -27.21 -41.41 -0.74
N ASN A 368 -28.37 -40.80 -0.44
CA ASN A 368 -29.11 -40.01 -1.43
C ASN A 368 -28.32 -38.76 -1.84
N HIS A 369 -27.64 -38.11 -0.90
CA HIS A 369 -26.75 -36.98 -1.18
C HIS A 369 -25.52 -37.44 -1.99
N ALA A 370 -24.93 -38.59 -1.68
CA ALA A 370 -23.84 -39.18 -2.47
C ALA A 370 -24.31 -39.48 -3.92
N LYS A 371 -25.49 -40.07 -4.10
CA LYS A 371 -26.12 -40.27 -5.42
C LYS A 371 -26.39 -38.94 -6.13
N PHE A 372 -26.69 -37.87 -5.41
CA PHE A 372 -26.82 -36.53 -5.99
C PHE A 372 -25.47 -35.96 -6.42
N LEU A 373 -24.44 -36.05 -5.59
CA LEU A 373 -23.10 -35.55 -5.88
C LEU A 373 -22.46 -36.25 -7.06
N ILE A 374 -22.64 -37.56 -7.23
CA ILE A 374 -22.11 -38.24 -8.41
C ILE A 374 -22.82 -37.83 -9.71
N ARG A 375 -24.13 -37.51 -9.64
CA ARG A 375 -24.86 -36.90 -10.78
C ARG A 375 -24.41 -35.45 -11.02
N LYS A 376 -24.08 -34.71 -9.96
CA LYS A 376 -23.48 -33.38 -10.07
C LYS A 376 -22.15 -33.48 -10.79
N LEU A 377 -21.24 -34.35 -10.34
CA LEU A 377 -19.94 -34.60 -10.95
C LEU A 377 -20.06 -34.91 -12.45
N ASP A 378 -20.96 -35.84 -12.80
CA ASP A 378 -21.31 -36.16 -14.19
C ASP A 378 -21.71 -34.90 -14.99
N THR A 379 -22.61 -34.09 -14.42
CA THR A 379 -23.08 -32.84 -15.05
C THR A 379 -21.98 -31.78 -15.15
N LEU A 380 -21.10 -31.64 -14.16
CA LEU A 380 -19.98 -30.68 -14.21
C LEU A 380 -19.06 -31.01 -15.40
N ILE A 381 -18.68 -32.29 -15.54
CA ILE A 381 -17.79 -32.75 -16.61
C ILE A 381 -18.45 -32.58 -18.00
N GLU A 382 -19.75 -32.86 -18.11
CA GLU A 382 -20.50 -32.71 -19.36
C GLU A 382 -20.70 -31.24 -19.79
N THR A 383 -21.00 -30.37 -18.83
CA THR A 383 -21.46 -29.01 -19.12
C THR A 383 -20.36 -27.96 -19.07
N PHE A 384 -19.15 -28.33 -18.64
CA PHE A 384 -18.01 -27.44 -18.70
C PHE A 384 -17.70 -27.06 -20.16
N GLN A 385 -17.67 -25.76 -20.41
CA GLN A 385 -17.14 -25.21 -21.64
C GLN A 385 -16.45 -23.89 -21.32
N VAL A 386 -15.22 -23.73 -21.80
CA VAL A 386 -14.55 -22.43 -21.77
C VAL A 386 -15.41 -21.44 -22.58
N PRO A 387 -15.97 -20.39 -21.94
CA PRO A 387 -16.86 -19.46 -22.63
C PRO A 387 -16.18 -18.85 -23.87
N ALA A 388 -16.96 -18.60 -24.93
CA ALA A 388 -16.41 -18.02 -26.15
C ALA A 388 -16.00 -16.56 -25.88
N ILE A 389 -14.69 -16.33 -25.76
CA ILE A 389 -14.13 -15.03 -25.44
C ILE A 389 -14.25 -14.12 -26.67
N SER A 390 -15.37 -13.40 -26.80
CA SER A 390 -15.60 -12.42 -27.86
C SER A 390 -15.94 -11.06 -27.26
N ALA A 391 -15.29 -10.00 -27.75
CA ALA A 391 -15.42 -8.63 -27.25
C ALA A 391 -16.82 -8.00 -27.39
N ALA A 392 -17.81 -8.72 -27.95
CA ALA A 392 -19.12 -8.16 -28.31
C ALA A 392 -20.34 -8.87 -27.70
N THR A 393 -20.21 -10.07 -27.12
CA THR A 393 -21.39 -10.91 -26.79
C THR A 393 -21.70 -11.05 -25.30
N ASP A 394 -20.70 -10.99 -24.41
CA ASP A 394 -20.89 -11.39 -23.01
C ASP A 394 -20.93 -10.18 -22.07
N SER A 395 -22.03 -10.05 -21.32
CA SER A 395 -22.16 -8.99 -20.32
C SER A 395 -21.32 -9.34 -19.08
N ILE A 396 -20.37 -8.49 -18.68
CA ILE A 396 -19.79 -8.58 -17.32
C ILE A 396 -20.92 -8.60 -16.28
N ARG A 397 -20.91 -9.58 -15.36
CA ARG A 397 -21.90 -9.72 -14.27
C ARG A 397 -21.20 -9.98 -12.95
N ILE A 398 -21.80 -9.44 -11.88
CA ILE A 398 -21.38 -9.64 -10.51
C ILE A 398 -22.44 -10.49 -9.80
N THR A 399 -22.06 -11.69 -9.38
CA THR A 399 -22.96 -12.65 -8.75
C THR A 399 -22.56 -12.86 -7.29
N PRO A 400 -23.40 -12.50 -6.31
CA PRO A 400 -23.16 -12.81 -4.91
C PRO A 400 -23.02 -14.31 -4.67
N SER A 401 -22.04 -14.70 -3.87
CA SER A 401 -21.68 -16.09 -3.58
C SER A 401 -21.13 -16.23 -2.17
N LEU A 402 -20.94 -17.47 -1.74
CA LEU A 402 -20.13 -17.80 -0.59
C LEU A 402 -18.69 -18.11 -1.04
N PHE A 403 -17.74 -17.91 -0.14
CA PHE A 403 -16.32 -18.17 -0.38
C PHE A 403 -16.00 -19.67 -0.20
N GLU A 404 -14.74 -20.06 -0.45
CA GLU A 404 -14.34 -21.47 -0.48
C GLU A 404 -14.31 -22.16 0.89
N ASP A 405 -14.55 -21.43 1.98
CA ASP A 405 -14.80 -21.97 3.31
C ASP A 405 -16.18 -22.65 3.44
N GLN A 406 -17.07 -22.44 2.47
CA GLN A 406 -18.40 -23.05 2.40
C GLN A 406 -18.45 -24.11 1.29
N PRO A 407 -19.27 -25.17 1.41
CA PRO A 407 -19.38 -26.20 0.37
C PRO A 407 -19.74 -25.63 -1.01
N LEU A 408 -19.16 -26.19 -2.07
CA LEU A 408 -19.41 -25.79 -3.47
C LEU A 408 -20.90 -25.69 -3.81
N GLU A 409 -21.72 -26.60 -3.30
CA GLU A 409 -23.16 -26.62 -3.55
C GLU A 409 -23.94 -25.40 -2.99
N GLU A 410 -23.36 -24.67 -2.04
CA GLU A 410 -23.91 -23.43 -1.48
C GLU A 410 -23.38 -22.16 -2.19
N ARG A 411 -22.35 -22.30 -3.04
CA ARG A 411 -21.77 -21.21 -3.83
C ARG A 411 -22.62 -20.94 -5.08
N ALA A 412 -22.42 -19.78 -5.70
CA ALA A 412 -23.07 -19.49 -6.98
C ALA A 412 -22.49 -20.35 -8.12
N ILE A 413 -23.35 -20.79 -9.05
CA ILE A 413 -22.95 -21.59 -10.22
C ILE A 413 -22.05 -20.73 -11.14
N PRO A 414 -20.80 -21.16 -11.37
CA PRO A 414 -19.85 -20.47 -12.23
C PRO A 414 -20.31 -20.26 -13.68
N TYR A 415 -19.71 -19.26 -14.33
CA TYR A 415 -20.03 -18.86 -15.70
C TYR A 415 -19.77 -19.96 -16.74
N TYR A 416 -18.73 -20.76 -16.53
CA TYR A 416 -18.24 -21.76 -17.49
C TYR A 416 -19.07 -23.06 -17.54
N TYR A 417 -20.19 -23.15 -16.81
CA TYR A 417 -21.15 -24.24 -16.96
C TYR A 417 -22.33 -23.85 -17.85
N GLN A 418 -22.50 -24.60 -18.93
CA GLN A 418 -23.59 -24.36 -19.87
C GLN A 418 -24.96 -24.66 -19.26
N VAL A 419 -25.92 -23.80 -19.62
CA VAL A 419 -27.32 -23.98 -19.24
C VAL A 419 -28.11 -24.32 -20.50
N ASN A 420 -28.38 -25.60 -20.73
CA ASN A 420 -29.31 -26.04 -21.76
C ASN A 420 -30.59 -26.59 -21.11
N ARG A 421 -31.74 -25.94 -21.34
CA ARG A 421 -33.03 -26.38 -20.79
C ARG A 421 -33.54 -27.67 -21.42
N GLU A 422 -33.06 -28.01 -22.60
CA GLU A 422 -33.45 -29.22 -23.35
C GLU A 422 -32.60 -30.44 -22.97
N GLN A 423 -31.46 -30.24 -22.30
CA GLN A 423 -30.70 -31.35 -21.72
C GLN A 423 -31.49 -31.99 -20.57
N ALA A 424 -31.39 -33.31 -20.45
CA ALA A 424 -32.08 -34.08 -19.43
C ALA A 424 -31.73 -33.62 -18.00
N ASN A 425 -30.51 -33.09 -17.78
CA ASN A 425 -29.99 -32.69 -16.48
C ASN A 425 -29.23 -31.34 -16.54
N PRO A 426 -29.92 -30.20 -16.60
CA PRO A 426 -29.24 -28.91 -16.60
C PRO A 426 -28.55 -28.63 -15.25
N ILE A 427 -27.43 -27.91 -15.28
CA ILE A 427 -26.56 -27.69 -14.11
C ILE A 427 -27.29 -27.18 -12.86
N HIS A 428 -28.24 -26.25 -13.00
CA HIS A 428 -28.98 -25.69 -11.86
C HIS A 428 -29.80 -26.74 -11.09
N LYS A 429 -30.24 -27.84 -11.74
CA LYS A 429 -30.94 -28.96 -11.09
C LYS A 429 -30.01 -29.91 -10.35
N ARG A 430 -28.70 -29.83 -10.62
CA ARG A 430 -27.67 -30.71 -10.06
C ARG A 430 -26.66 -29.94 -9.22
N TRP A 431 -26.93 -28.69 -8.86
CA TRP A 431 -25.98 -27.86 -8.13
C TRP A 431 -26.07 -28.01 -6.61
N ASN A 432 -27.26 -27.79 -6.05
CA ASN A 432 -27.52 -27.78 -4.61
C ASN A 432 -28.52 -28.89 -4.22
N TYR A 433 -28.09 -29.76 -3.30
CA TYR A 433 -28.87 -30.92 -2.90
C TYR A 433 -30.19 -30.53 -2.22
N GLN A 434 -30.15 -29.61 -1.26
CA GLN A 434 -31.34 -29.18 -0.52
C GLN A 434 -32.37 -28.46 -1.42
N LEU A 435 -31.91 -27.61 -2.34
CA LEU A 435 -32.78 -26.95 -3.30
C LEU A 435 -33.40 -27.96 -4.27
N SER A 436 -32.63 -28.94 -4.74
CA SER A 436 -33.12 -30.01 -5.61
C SER A 436 -34.22 -30.83 -4.93
N GLN A 437 -34.01 -31.26 -3.68
CA GLN A 437 -35.02 -31.99 -2.91
C GLN A 437 -36.33 -31.21 -2.76
N ARG A 438 -36.23 -29.89 -2.58
CA ARG A 438 -37.38 -28.98 -2.43
C ARG A 438 -37.99 -28.54 -3.76
N ARG A 439 -37.42 -28.95 -4.91
CA ARG A 439 -37.79 -28.47 -6.26
C ARG A 439 -37.69 -26.95 -6.39
N MET A 440 -36.64 -26.39 -5.79
CA MET A 440 -36.30 -24.97 -5.76
C MET A 440 -34.95 -24.70 -6.44
N ASP A 441 -34.54 -25.59 -7.34
CA ASP A 441 -33.29 -25.53 -8.11
C ASP A 441 -33.15 -24.24 -8.95
N ASN A 442 -34.26 -23.63 -9.36
CA ASN A 442 -34.29 -22.32 -10.03
C ASN A 442 -33.93 -21.13 -9.10
N ARG A 443 -33.65 -21.37 -7.82
CA ARG A 443 -33.19 -20.36 -6.86
C ARG A 443 -31.68 -20.38 -6.62
N ASN A 444 -30.93 -21.24 -7.32
CA ASN A 444 -29.48 -21.17 -7.33
C ASN A 444 -29.03 -19.80 -7.88
N TYR A 445 -27.96 -19.23 -7.33
CA TYR A 445 -27.36 -18.01 -7.86
C TYR A 445 -26.42 -18.39 -9.00
N SER A 446 -26.36 -17.61 -10.08
CA SER A 446 -25.47 -17.91 -11.21
C SER A 446 -25.33 -16.70 -12.13
N TYR A 447 -24.18 -16.60 -12.80
CA TYR A 447 -24.06 -15.77 -14.00
C TYR A 447 -25.18 -16.08 -15.01
N ASN A 448 -25.45 -17.37 -15.25
CA ASN A 448 -26.41 -17.87 -16.24
C ASN A 448 -27.86 -17.93 -15.70
N ALA A 449 -28.19 -17.23 -14.61
CA ALA A 449 -29.51 -17.24 -13.98
C ALA A 449 -30.70 -16.95 -14.93
N PRO A 450 -30.62 -15.96 -15.85
CA PRO A 450 -31.68 -15.75 -16.83
C PRO A 450 -31.89 -16.95 -17.78
N SER A 451 -30.82 -17.68 -18.08
CA SER A 451 -30.83 -18.78 -19.06
C SER A 451 -31.67 -19.96 -18.58
N TYR A 452 -31.82 -20.22 -17.27
CA TYR A 452 -32.75 -21.22 -16.73
C TYR A 452 -34.03 -20.63 -16.11
N GLY A 453 -34.22 -19.32 -16.17
CA GLY A 453 -35.43 -18.67 -15.64
C GLY A 453 -35.44 -18.67 -14.12
N ALA A 454 -34.35 -18.20 -13.51
CA ALA A 454 -34.20 -18.11 -12.07
C ALA A 454 -35.39 -17.40 -11.40
N GLN A 455 -35.68 -17.75 -10.14
CA GLN A 455 -36.76 -17.19 -9.35
C GLN A 455 -36.27 -16.63 -8.01
N GLY A 456 -37.10 -15.78 -7.39
CA GLY A 456 -36.78 -15.13 -6.12
C GLY A 456 -35.57 -14.20 -6.26
N ALA A 457 -34.74 -14.14 -5.23
CA ALA A 457 -33.56 -13.27 -5.22
C ALA A 457 -32.51 -13.65 -6.28
N ALA A 458 -32.44 -14.91 -6.72
CA ALA A 458 -31.48 -15.32 -7.76
C ALA A 458 -31.73 -14.67 -9.13
N LEU A 459 -32.96 -14.24 -9.44
CA LEU A 459 -33.28 -13.54 -10.68
C LEU A 459 -32.63 -12.16 -10.77
N ASN A 460 -32.54 -11.45 -9.64
CA ASN A 460 -31.93 -10.13 -9.54
C ASN A 460 -31.19 -10.00 -8.19
N PRO A 461 -30.01 -10.63 -8.06
CA PRO A 461 -29.39 -10.88 -6.77
C PRO A 461 -28.90 -9.63 -6.06
N LEU A 462 -28.48 -8.60 -6.81
CA LEU A 462 -28.02 -7.33 -6.26
C LEU A 462 -29.16 -6.37 -5.85
N ALA A 463 -30.41 -6.71 -6.18
CA ALA A 463 -31.58 -5.97 -5.67
C ALA A 463 -32.09 -6.52 -4.32
N ALA A 464 -31.56 -7.66 -3.86
CA ALA A 464 -31.90 -8.29 -2.60
C ALA A 464 -30.83 -8.03 -1.51
N GLN A 465 -31.08 -8.50 -0.28
CA GLN A 465 -30.10 -8.42 0.80
C GLN A 465 -28.87 -9.28 0.49
N ILE A 466 -27.71 -8.62 0.35
CA ILE A 466 -26.43 -9.27 0.04
C ILE A 466 -25.56 -9.56 1.28
N GLY A 467 -26.01 -9.18 2.48
CA GLY A 467 -25.22 -9.30 3.72
C GLY A 467 -24.79 -10.72 4.10
N LYS A 468 -25.47 -11.76 3.59
CA LYS A 468 -25.09 -13.17 3.83
C LYS A 468 -23.93 -13.66 2.96
N PHE A 469 -23.57 -12.92 1.92
CA PHE A 469 -22.55 -13.33 0.95
C PHE A 469 -21.18 -12.75 1.34
N SER A 470 -20.23 -13.66 1.56
CA SER A 470 -18.82 -13.33 1.83
C SER A 470 -18.00 -13.11 0.55
N PHE A 471 -18.55 -13.44 -0.61
CA PHE A 471 -17.85 -13.40 -1.89
C PHE A 471 -18.73 -12.85 -3.03
N PHE A 472 -18.09 -12.25 -4.03
CA PHE A 472 -18.73 -11.78 -5.24
C PHE A 472 -17.97 -12.33 -6.45
N ARG A 473 -18.59 -13.24 -7.20
CA ARG A 473 -18.04 -13.71 -8.48
C ARG A 473 -18.17 -12.59 -9.50
N ILE A 474 -17.10 -12.31 -10.23
CA ILE A 474 -17.06 -11.28 -11.27
C ILE A 474 -16.60 -11.99 -12.53
N GLU A 475 -17.51 -12.15 -13.49
CA GLU A 475 -17.31 -13.04 -14.63
C GLU A 475 -17.74 -12.36 -15.94
N GLY A 476 -17.18 -12.82 -17.05
CA GLY A 476 -17.41 -12.27 -18.39
C GLY A 476 -16.50 -11.11 -18.77
N HIS A 477 -15.43 -10.84 -18.01
CA HIS A 477 -14.45 -9.77 -18.26
C HIS A 477 -13.26 -10.18 -19.13
N LEU A 478 -12.89 -11.47 -19.17
CA LEU A 478 -11.74 -11.95 -19.93
C LEU A 478 -11.89 -11.66 -21.43
N GLY A 479 -10.78 -11.30 -22.08
CA GLY A 479 -10.68 -10.93 -23.49
C GLY A 479 -11.29 -9.59 -23.88
N GLN A 480 -11.84 -8.83 -22.93
CA GLN A 480 -12.35 -7.49 -23.18
C GLN A 480 -11.26 -6.44 -22.94
N ASN A 481 -11.47 -5.23 -23.47
CA ASN A 481 -10.59 -4.11 -23.19
C ASN A 481 -10.69 -3.71 -21.71
N VAL A 482 -9.54 -3.62 -21.03
CA VAL A 482 -9.47 -3.43 -19.58
C VAL A 482 -10.05 -2.08 -19.11
N GLU A 483 -9.99 -1.01 -19.90
CA GLU A 483 -10.57 0.29 -19.53
C GLU A 483 -12.10 0.20 -19.49
N ASN A 484 -12.70 -0.46 -20.49
CA ASN A 484 -14.14 -0.70 -20.54
C ASN A 484 -14.60 -1.61 -19.40
N VAL A 485 -13.82 -2.66 -19.09
CA VAL A 485 -14.11 -3.57 -17.97
C VAL A 485 -14.04 -2.83 -16.64
N LEU A 486 -12.96 -2.09 -16.40
CA LEU A 486 -12.73 -1.33 -15.17
C LEU A 486 -13.88 -0.35 -14.92
N ALA A 487 -14.20 0.49 -15.93
CA ALA A 487 -15.28 1.46 -15.84
C ALA A 487 -16.64 0.81 -15.58
N LYS A 488 -16.91 -0.36 -16.18
CA LYS A 488 -18.18 -1.08 -15.97
C LYS A 488 -18.27 -1.66 -14.55
N ILE A 489 -17.20 -2.26 -14.03
CA ILE A 489 -17.17 -2.79 -12.66
C ILE A 489 -17.28 -1.65 -11.64
N GLU A 490 -16.57 -0.55 -11.83
CA GLU A 490 -16.66 0.64 -10.96
C GLU A 490 -18.08 1.22 -10.93
N SER A 491 -18.75 1.29 -12.08
CA SER A 491 -20.14 1.74 -12.19
C SER A 491 -21.11 0.82 -11.43
N GLU A 492 -20.93 -0.50 -11.50
CA GLU A 492 -21.72 -1.46 -10.70
C GLU A 492 -21.42 -1.33 -9.19
N ILE A 493 -20.15 -1.17 -8.80
CA ILE A 493 -19.76 -0.96 -7.40
C ILE A 493 -20.47 0.28 -6.84
N GLN A 494 -20.40 1.41 -7.54
CA GLN A 494 -21.00 2.67 -7.11
C GLN A 494 -22.53 2.60 -7.11
N SER A 495 -23.14 2.06 -8.15
CA SER A 495 -24.61 2.03 -8.29
C SER A 495 -25.31 1.02 -7.38
N LYS A 496 -24.60 -0.03 -6.93
CA LYS A 496 -25.14 -1.11 -6.08
C LYS A 496 -24.55 -1.14 -4.66
N ASN A 497 -23.69 -0.19 -4.30
CA ASN A 497 -22.98 -0.15 -3.01
C ASN A 497 -22.24 -1.45 -2.70
N LEU A 498 -21.49 -1.97 -3.67
CA LEU A 498 -20.80 -3.25 -3.51
C LEU A 498 -19.57 -3.07 -2.60
N PRO A 499 -19.34 -3.99 -1.65
CA PRO A 499 -18.33 -3.83 -0.61
C PRO A 499 -16.96 -4.34 -1.06
N PHE A 500 -16.45 -3.91 -2.20
CA PHE A 500 -15.10 -4.24 -2.69
C PHE A 500 -14.61 -3.18 -3.68
N THR A 501 -13.32 -3.21 -4.02
CA THR A 501 -12.75 -2.35 -5.08
C THR A 501 -12.13 -3.15 -6.21
N VAL A 502 -11.82 -2.48 -7.32
CA VAL A 502 -11.21 -3.10 -8.51
C VAL A 502 -9.94 -2.35 -8.91
N ARG A 503 -8.93 -3.09 -9.38
CA ARG A 503 -7.64 -2.56 -9.84
C ARG A 503 -7.22 -3.21 -11.15
N ALA A 504 -6.56 -2.45 -12.02
CA ALA A 504 -5.95 -2.96 -13.25
C ALA A 504 -4.43 -3.01 -13.11
N ILE A 505 -3.83 -4.17 -13.42
CA ILE A 505 -2.40 -4.44 -13.28
C ILE A 505 -1.87 -5.00 -14.60
N LEU A 506 -0.76 -4.43 -15.10
CA LEU A 506 -0.19 -4.79 -16.38
C LEU A 506 0.69 -6.03 -16.27
N LEU A 507 0.38 -7.05 -17.07
CA LEU A 507 1.22 -8.24 -17.27
C LEU A 507 2.23 -7.99 -18.39
N GLY A 508 3.23 -7.17 -18.09
CA GLY A 508 4.25 -6.79 -19.05
C GLY A 508 5.57 -6.41 -18.37
N LYS A 509 6.59 -6.15 -19.19
CA LYS A 509 7.92 -5.74 -18.72
C LYS A 509 8.13 -4.23 -18.72
N SER A 510 7.25 -3.47 -19.36
CA SER A 510 7.42 -2.03 -19.56
C SER A 510 6.17 -1.26 -19.15
N PRO A 511 6.31 -0.17 -18.36
CA PRO A 511 5.18 0.67 -17.95
C PRO A 511 4.65 1.56 -19.09
N LYS A 512 5.09 1.36 -20.34
CA LYS A 512 4.65 2.19 -21.49
C LYS A 512 3.16 2.02 -21.81
N GLN A 513 2.62 0.82 -21.59
CA GLN A 513 1.19 0.49 -21.80
C GLN A 513 0.41 0.51 -20.48
N LEU A 514 0.96 1.16 -19.45
CA LEU A 514 0.26 1.28 -18.19
C LEU A 514 -0.95 2.20 -18.35
N ILE A 515 -2.10 1.76 -17.87
CA ILE A 515 -3.25 2.63 -17.68
C ILE A 515 -2.95 3.41 -16.41
N LYS A 516 -2.57 4.66 -16.62
CA LYS A 516 -2.15 5.52 -15.52
C LYS A 516 -3.40 6.10 -14.87
N PRO A 517 -3.50 6.09 -13.53
CA PRO A 517 -4.46 6.98 -12.88
C PRO A 517 -4.15 8.42 -13.31
N ASP A 518 -5.13 9.30 -13.14
CA ASP A 518 -4.93 10.74 -13.28
C ASP A 518 -3.85 11.23 -12.28
N ILE A 519 -3.59 12.53 -12.20
CA ILE A 519 -2.54 13.10 -11.34
C ILE A 519 -2.64 12.56 -9.90
N ARG A 520 -1.57 11.91 -9.42
CA ARG A 520 -1.43 11.43 -8.05
C ARG A 520 -1.05 12.58 -7.12
N TYR A 521 -2.05 13.36 -6.70
CA TYR A 521 -1.81 14.44 -5.76
C TYR A 521 -1.19 13.91 -4.47
N SER A 522 -0.24 14.68 -3.95
CA SER A 522 0.51 14.36 -2.73
C SER A 522 1.05 15.65 -2.12
N ASP A 523 1.68 15.58 -0.94
CA ASP A 523 2.28 16.74 -0.30
C ASP A 523 3.31 17.49 -1.17
N LEU A 524 3.95 16.79 -2.12
CA LEU A 524 4.83 17.44 -3.10
C LEU A 524 4.08 18.47 -3.96
N HIS A 525 2.82 18.21 -4.30
CA HIS A 525 1.97 19.14 -5.04
C HIS A 525 1.59 20.36 -4.18
N ARG A 526 1.39 20.16 -2.86
CA ARG A 526 1.13 21.25 -1.91
C ARG A 526 2.35 22.15 -1.73
N ILE A 527 3.55 21.56 -1.64
CA ILE A 527 4.82 22.30 -1.60
C ILE A 527 5.04 23.03 -2.94
N HIS A 528 4.74 22.39 -4.06
CA HIS A 528 4.82 22.99 -5.38
C HIS A 528 3.87 24.20 -5.49
N TYR A 529 2.63 24.07 -5.02
CA TYR A 529 1.68 25.18 -4.92
C TYR A 529 2.24 26.34 -4.08
N LEU A 530 2.77 26.06 -2.88
CA LEU A 530 3.38 27.06 -2.01
C LEU A 530 4.50 27.85 -2.70
N LEU A 531 5.39 27.15 -3.41
CA LEU A 531 6.49 27.79 -4.13
C LEU A 531 6.03 28.62 -5.33
N ARG A 532 5.00 28.16 -6.05
CA ARG A 532 4.39 28.96 -7.13
C ARG A 532 3.78 30.25 -6.59
N GLN A 533 3.12 30.19 -5.43
CA GLN A 533 2.55 31.36 -4.76
C GLN A 533 3.64 32.31 -4.23
N ASP A 534 4.73 31.80 -3.65
CA ASP A 534 5.89 32.62 -3.25
C ASP A 534 6.49 33.35 -4.45
N ALA A 535 6.72 32.65 -5.57
CA ALA A 535 7.23 33.24 -6.80
C ALA A 535 6.24 34.28 -7.39
N HIS A 536 4.93 33.99 -7.35
CA HIS A 536 3.89 34.94 -7.77
C HIS A 536 3.96 36.25 -6.96
N HIS A 537 4.00 36.16 -5.62
CA HIS A 537 4.09 37.33 -4.76
C HIS A 537 5.40 38.11 -4.94
N GLN A 538 6.52 37.44 -5.17
CA GLN A 538 7.80 38.10 -5.46
C GLN A 538 7.76 38.87 -6.78
N LEU A 539 7.12 38.33 -7.82
CA LEU A 539 6.93 39.03 -9.09
C LEU A 539 5.98 40.23 -8.97
N GLU A 540 4.99 40.14 -8.09
CA GLU A 540 4.14 41.28 -7.75
C GLU A 540 4.95 42.39 -7.05
N GLU A 541 5.82 42.04 -6.09
CA GLU A 541 6.75 42.99 -5.46
C GLU A 541 7.70 43.64 -6.47
N VAL A 542 8.26 42.86 -7.39
CA VAL A 542 9.12 43.35 -8.48
C VAL A 542 8.35 44.32 -9.37
N SER A 543 7.08 44.03 -9.68
CA SER A 543 6.23 44.90 -10.48
C SER A 543 5.91 46.21 -9.75
N GLN A 544 5.54 46.14 -8.48
CA GLN A 544 5.28 47.32 -7.63
C GLN A 544 6.55 48.18 -7.51
N PHE A 545 7.68 47.53 -7.24
CA PHE A 545 8.98 48.17 -7.16
C PHE A 545 9.39 48.84 -8.47
N SER A 546 9.23 48.17 -9.61
CA SER A 546 9.57 48.72 -10.93
C SER A 546 8.81 50.03 -11.21
N ARG A 547 7.53 50.08 -10.83
CA ARG A 547 6.69 51.28 -10.96
C ARG A 547 7.18 52.41 -10.04
N ALA A 548 7.48 52.09 -8.77
CA ALA A 548 8.02 53.06 -7.82
C ALA A 548 9.42 53.56 -8.26
N PHE A 549 10.25 52.66 -8.75
CA PHE A 549 11.60 52.92 -9.21
C PHE A 549 11.61 53.85 -10.42
N LYS A 550 10.75 53.59 -11.41
CA LYS A 550 10.51 54.50 -12.53
C LYS A 550 10.15 55.90 -12.04
N LYS A 551 9.19 56.00 -11.12
CA LYS A 551 8.74 57.29 -10.58
C LYS A 551 9.90 58.05 -9.89
N ILE A 552 10.70 57.37 -9.08
CA ILE A 552 11.87 57.96 -8.41
C ILE A 552 12.89 58.46 -9.44
N VAL A 553 13.18 57.69 -10.50
CA VAL A 553 14.08 58.12 -11.58
C VAL A 553 13.51 59.35 -12.30
N ASP A 554 12.23 59.33 -12.66
CA ASP A 554 11.59 60.43 -13.38
C ASP A 554 11.56 61.73 -12.59
N ASP A 555 11.33 61.64 -11.28
CA ASP A 555 11.22 62.77 -10.36
C ASP A 555 12.58 63.40 -10.00
N ASN A 556 13.68 62.64 -10.04
CA ASN A 556 14.96 63.05 -9.46
C ASN A 556 16.12 63.25 -10.46
N VAL A 557 15.97 62.92 -11.75
CA VAL A 557 17.02 63.14 -12.78
C VAL A 557 17.00 64.59 -13.33
N ILE A 558 16.33 65.52 -12.63
CA ILE A 558 16.17 66.92 -13.07
C ILE A 558 17.51 67.65 -13.10
N GLY A 559 17.99 68.04 -14.29
CA GLY A 559 19.23 68.81 -14.52
C GLY A 559 20.45 68.00 -14.97
N GLU A 560 20.29 66.71 -15.27
CA GLU A 560 21.31 65.89 -15.95
C GLU A 560 21.28 66.11 -17.47
N SER A 561 22.45 66.09 -18.14
CA SER A 561 22.56 66.24 -19.61
C SER A 561 21.83 65.13 -20.39
N ASN A 562 21.70 63.94 -19.79
CA ASN A 562 21.04 62.76 -20.36
C ASN A 562 19.66 62.48 -19.74
N ALA A 563 19.02 63.48 -19.12
CA ALA A 563 17.78 63.28 -18.36
C ALA A 563 16.62 62.68 -19.16
N GLN A 564 16.49 63.07 -20.43
CA GLN A 564 15.45 62.54 -21.32
C GLN A 564 15.70 61.05 -21.62
N SER A 565 16.95 60.66 -21.87
CA SER A 565 17.33 59.27 -22.11
C SER A 565 17.06 58.37 -20.90
N PHE A 566 17.31 58.86 -19.67
CA PHE A 566 17.00 58.10 -18.46
C PHE A 566 15.48 57.91 -18.25
N LYS A 567 14.64 58.88 -18.63
CA LYS A 567 13.18 58.78 -18.56
C LYS A 567 12.59 57.83 -19.61
N GLU A 568 13.16 57.82 -20.82
CA GLU A 568 12.76 56.88 -21.87
C GLU A 568 13.17 55.45 -21.52
N LEU A 569 14.40 55.26 -21.03
CA LEU A 569 14.88 53.98 -20.52
C LEU A 569 14.06 53.48 -19.33
N SER A 570 13.75 54.35 -18.35
CA SER A 570 12.94 53.97 -17.17
C SER A 570 11.54 53.52 -17.56
N ALA A 571 10.91 54.19 -18.54
CA ALA A 571 9.60 53.83 -19.06
C ALA A 571 9.60 52.49 -19.78
N GLN A 572 10.55 52.29 -20.71
CA GLN A 572 10.68 51.05 -21.47
C GLN A 572 10.99 49.87 -20.56
N SER A 573 12.00 50.00 -19.68
CA SER A 573 12.38 48.94 -18.75
C SER A 573 11.25 48.61 -17.76
N ASN A 574 10.53 49.60 -17.24
CA ASN A 574 9.37 49.34 -16.39
C ASN A 574 8.27 48.56 -17.12
N GLN A 575 7.95 48.94 -18.36
CA GLN A 575 6.94 48.25 -19.16
C GLN A 575 7.32 46.78 -19.41
N THR A 576 8.58 46.52 -19.76
CA THR A 576 9.07 45.15 -19.98
C THR A 576 9.04 44.32 -18.69
N VAL A 577 9.51 44.89 -17.56
CA VAL A 577 9.51 44.19 -16.27
C VAL A 577 8.08 43.87 -15.82
N THR A 578 7.19 44.85 -15.79
CA THR A 578 5.82 44.68 -15.31
C THR A 578 4.99 43.77 -16.22
N GLY A 579 5.10 43.94 -17.55
CA GLY A 579 4.38 43.09 -18.51
C GLY A 579 4.78 41.62 -18.42
N ASN A 580 6.08 41.33 -18.35
CA ASN A 580 6.56 39.96 -18.22
C ASN A 580 6.23 39.37 -16.84
N ALA A 581 6.39 40.13 -15.76
CA ALA A 581 6.08 39.68 -14.40
C ALA A 581 4.59 39.35 -14.22
N GLU A 582 3.68 40.19 -14.75
CA GLU A 582 2.23 39.92 -14.72
C GLU A 582 1.86 38.70 -15.57
N ALA A 583 2.49 38.52 -16.74
CA ALA A 583 2.26 37.36 -17.58
C ALA A 583 2.69 36.06 -16.89
N VAL A 584 3.85 36.05 -16.21
CA VAL A 584 4.32 34.90 -15.42
C VAL A 584 3.40 34.67 -14.21
N GLY A 585 3.05 35.72 -13.47
CA GLY A 585 2.21 35.64 -12.29
C GLY A 585 0.87 34.95 -12.56
N LYS A 586 0.22 35.25 -13.70
CA LYS A 586 -1.03 34.58 -14.10
C LYS A 586 -0.87 33.08 -14.29
N LYS A 587 0.28 32.61 -14.81
CA LYS A 587 0.54 31.19 -15.06
C LYS A 587 0.89 30.43 -13.79
N LEU A 588 1.66 31.06 -12.88
CA LEU A 588 1.98 30.46 -11.58
C LEU A 588 0.75 30.26 -10.70
N ASN A 589 -0.31 31.06 -10.89
CA ASN A 589 -1.55 30.99 -10.12
C ASN A 589 -2.61 30.02 -10.69
N LEU A 590 -2.26 29.22 -11.69
CA LEU A 590 -3.15 28.19 -12.24
C LEU A 590 -3.22 26.94 -11.33
N SER A 591 -4.11 25.98 -11.61
CA SER A 591 -4.03 24.65 -10.98
C SER A 591 -2.72 23.95 -11.37
N TYR A 592 -2.23 22.98 -10.59
CA TYR A 592 -1.03 22.23 -10.99
C TYR A 592 -1.16 21.58 -12.38
N ARG A 593 -2.35 21.03 -12.70
CA ARG A 593 -2.66 20.44 -14.01
C ARG A 593 -2.47 21.44 -15.14
N ASP A 594 -3.08 22.62 -15.00
CA ASP A 594 -3.03 23.66 -16.03
C ASP A 594 -1.64 24.29 -16.12
N TYR A 595 -0.96 24.49 -14.98
CA TYR A 595 0.44 24.94 -14.93
C TYR A 595 1.36 23.99 -15.70
N LYS A 596 1.23 22.68 -15.48
CA LYS A 596 2.09 21.67 -16.13
C LYS A 596 1.87 21.63 -17.64
N SER A 597 0.65 21.91 -18.09
CA SER A 597 0.30 21.98 -19.51
C SER A 597 0.89 23.20 -20.24
N ASP A 598 1.27 24.26 -19.51
CA ASP A 598 1.75 25.52 -20.07
C ASP A 598 3.00 26.06 -19.36
N GLN A 599 4.18 25.68 -19.87
CA GLN A 599 5.47 26.14 -19.36
C GLN A 599 6.00 27.42 -20.04
N SER A 600 5.16 28.14 -20.79
CA SER A 600 5.55 29.38 -21.50
C SER A 600 5.97 30.53 -20.57
N TRP A 601 5.73 30.39 -19.26
CA TRP A 601 6.15 31.36 -18.26
C TRP A 601 7.68 31.40 -18.07
N LYS A 602 8.41 30.32 -18.35
CA LYS A 602 9.87 30.23 -18.10
C LYS A 602 10.67 31.27 -18.89
N PRO A 603 10.49 31.42 -20.23
CA PRO A 603 11.12 32.50 -20.98
C PRO A 603 10.77 33.90 -20.47
N ASN A 604 9.50 34.14 -20.12
CA ASN A 604 9.05 35.43 -19.60
C ASN A 604 9.65 35.75 -18.23
N PHE A 605 9.89 34.74 -17.39
CA PHE A 605 10.55 34.90 -16.11
C PHE A 605 12.02 35.28 -16.28
N LEU A 606 12.75 34.61 -17.16
CA LEU A 606 14.12 34.99 -17.53
C LEU A 606 14.16 36.40 -18.12
N ALA A 607 13.23 36.74 -19.01
CA ALA A 607 13.11 38.09 -19.57
C ALA A 607 12.82 39.14 -18.47
N THR A 608 12.07 38.78 -17.43
CA THR A 608 11.81 39.65 -16.26
C THR A 608 13.10 39.89 -15.47
N ILE A 609 13.89 38.84 -15.20
CA ILE A 609 15.19 38.95 -14.52
C ILE A 609 16.15 39.82 -15.33
N THR A 610 16.28 39.56 -16.63
CA THR A 610 17.14 40.33 -17.53
C THR A 610 16.71 41.79 -17.57
N ALA A 611 15.42 42.06 -17.77
CA ALA A 611 14.91 43.43 -17.81
C ALA A 611 15.10 44.17 -16.48
N ALA A 612 14.91 43.50 -15.32
CA ALA A 612 15.16 44.09 -14.01
C ALA A 612 16.66 44.39 -13.79
N SER A 613 17.54 43.49 -14.25
CA SER A 613 18.99 43.66 -14.19
C SER A 613 19.47 44.82 -15.05
N GLU A 614 19.05 44.84 -16.32
CA GLU A 614 19.37 45.91 -17.27
C GLU A 614 18.82 47.25 -16.81
N PHE A 615 17.60 47.28 -16.26
CA PHE A 615 17.02 48.50 -15.70
C PHE A 615 17.93 49.07 -14.62
N LYS A 616 18.34 48.24 -13.66
CA LYS A 616 19.22 48.67 -12.57
C LYS A 616 20.61 49.08 -13.05
N LEU A 617 21.20 48.35 -14.00
CA LEU A 617 22.52 48.64 -14.57
C LEU A 617 22.54 49.96 -15.35
N ASN A 618 21.54 50.19 -16.20
CA ASN A 618 21.50 51.36 -17.08
C ASN A 618 21.33 52.68 -16.32
N VAL A 619 20.66 52.65 -15.16
CA VAL A 619 20.51 53.84 -14.30
C VAL A 619 21.56 53.92 -13.18
N SER A 620 22.47 52.94 -13.09
CA SER A 620 23.52 52.88 -12.05
C SER A 620 24.40 54.15 -11.91
N PRO A 621 24.70 54.95 -12.96
CA PRO A 621 25.52 56.16 -12.80
C PRO A 621 24.92 57.22 -11.88
N VAL A 622 23.60 57.19 -11.71
CA VAL A 622 22.84 58.14 -10.89
C VAL A 622 22.15 57.45 -9.70
N LEU A 623 22.51 56.19 -9.41
CA LEU A 623 21.78 55.36 -8.45
C LEU A 623 22.59 54.99 -7.22
N LYS A 624 22.00 55.16 -6.04
CA LYS A 624 22.48 54.54 -4.80
C LYS A 624 21.40 53.62 -4.23
N THR A 625 21.75 52.35 -4.08
CA THR A 625 20.91 51.35 -3.40
C THR A 625 21.20 51.41 -1.89
N GLU A 626 20.18 51.62 -1.06
CA GLU A 626 20.33 51.68 0.41
C GLU A 626 20.09 50.31 1.07
N PHE A 627 19.24 49.46 0.47
CA PHE A 627 18.92 48.11 0.94
C PHE A 627 18.76 47.15 -0.26
N THR A 628 18.80 45.84 0.00
CA THR A 628 18.46 44.83 -1.03
C THR A 628 17.08 45.10 -1.62
N THR A 629 17.03 45.38 -2.91
CA THR A 629 15.78 45.71 -3.60
C THR A 629 15.02 44.45 -4.02
N PRO A 630 13.73 44.55 -4.38
CA PRO A 630 13.01 43.47 -5.05
C PRO A 630 13.69 43.00 -6.35
N PHE A 631 14.35 43.90 -7.11
CA PHE A 631 15.19 43.51 -8.25
C PHE A 631 16.38 42.65 -7.80
N ASP A 632 17.12 43.07 -6.76
CA ASP A 632 18.24 42.28 -6.24
C ASP A 632 17.79 40.91 -5.71
N SER A 633 16.64 40.88 -5.03
CA SER A 633 16.04 39.64 -4.54
C SER A 633 15.71 38.72 -5.71
N LEU A 634 15.06 39.22 -6.77
CA LEU A 634 14.72 38.42 -7.94
C LEU A 634 15.96 37.91 -8.68
N ILE A 635 16.99 38.74 -8.86
CA ILE A 635 18.23 38.38 -9.57
C ILE A 635 19.05 37.35 -8.79
N SER A 636 19.10 37.49 -7.47
CA SER A 636 19.87 36.58 -6.60
C SER A 636 19.13 35.30 -6.23
N ASN A 637 17.80 35.26 -6.39
CA ASN A 637 16.98 34.14 -5.94
C ASN A 637 16.98 32.99 -6.95
N THR A 638 17.52 31.84 -6.55
CA THR A 638 17.50 30.60 -7.34
C THR A 638 16.34 29.66 -7.01
N ARG A 639 15.47 30.00 -6.05
CA ARG A 639 14.36 29.15 -5.57
C ARG A 639 13.33 28.82 -6.64
N PHE A 640 13.21 29.63 -7.69
CA PHE A 640 12.32 29.30 -8.81
C PHE A 640 12.73 27.99 -9.52
N LEU A 641 14.02 27.63 -9.49
CA LEU A 641 14.53 26.35 -10.01
C LEU A 641 13.96 25.15 -9.23
N TRP A 642 13.50 25.37 -8.00
CA TRP A 642 12.91 24.30 -7.19
C TRP A 642 11.57 23.84 -7.76
N LEU A 643 10.87 24.66 -8.55
CA LEU A 643 9.66 24.23 -9.26
C LEU A 643 10.01 23.11 -10.27
N ASP A 644 11.06 23.30 -11.05
CA ASP A 644 11.53 22.29 -12.02
C ASP A 644 12.05 21.03 -11.30
N TRP A 645 12.83 21.19 -10.23
CA TRP A 645 13.28 20.03 -9.44
C TRP A 645 12.13 19.28 -8.78
N LEU A 646 11.09 19.97 -8.30
CA LEU A 646 9.90 19.32 -7.78
C LEU A 646 9.12 18.60 -8.88
N ASP A 647 8.99 19.17 -10.08
CA ASP A 647 8.40 18.49 -11.22
C ASP A 647 9.16 17.20 -11.56
N GLU A 648 10.50 17.21 -11.52
CA GLU A 648 11.33 16.02 -11.70
C GLU A 648 11.15 14.99 -10.57
N ILE A 649 11.10 15.44 -9.31
CA ILE A 649 10.88 14.56 -8.16
C ILE A 649 9.48 13.92 -8.21
N ILE A 650 8.45 14.71 -8.52
CA ILE A 650 7.07 14.24 -8.71
C ILE A 650 7.04 13.22 -9.84
N LYS A 651 7.65 13.53 -10.99
CA LYS A 651 7.73 12.62 -12.14
C LYS A 651 8.42 11.30 -11.76
N LYS A 652 9.57 11.35 -11.09
CA LYS A 652 10.31 10.15 -10.67
C LYS A 652 9.52 9.32 -9.66
N LYS A 653 8.81 9.97 -8.73
CA LYS A 653 7.91 9.31 -7.80
C LYS A 653 6.76 8.62 -8.54
N ASP A 654 6.11 9.31 -9.48
CA ASP A 654 5.03 8.75 -10.29
C ASP A 654 5.50 7.57 -11.13
N GLU A 655 6.69 7.65 -11.75
CA GLU A 655 7.33 6.54 -12.47
C GLU A 655 7.59 5.33 -11.54
N THR A 656 8.02 5.59 -10.30
CA THR A 656 8.22 4.52 -9.29
C THR A 656 6.91 3.87 -8.86
N GLU A 657 5.82 4.65 -8.72
CA GLU A 657 4.49 4.11 -8.42
C GLU A 657 3.90 3.35 -9.64
N ASP A 658 4.15 3.84 -10.86
CA ASP A 658 3.79 3.16 -12.11
C ASP A 658 4.44 1.77 -12.22
N GLU A 659 5.71 1.64 -11.82
CA GLU A 659 6.40 0.35 -11.79
C GLU A 659 5.74 -0.66 -10.83
N LYS A 660 5.06 -0.20 -9.77
CA LYS A 660 4.34 -1.10 -8.85
C LYS A 660 3.09 -1.71 -9.47
N LEU A 661 2.57 -1.12 -10.56
CA LEU A 661 1.42 -1.63 -11.31
C LEU A 661 1.85 -2.66 -12.38
N LEU A 662 3.13 -3.00 -12.47
CA LEU A 662 3.60 -4.18 -13.20
C LEU A 662 3.34 -5.44 -12.35
N PHE A 663 2.76 -6.47 -12.94
CA PHE A 663 2.33 -7.68 -12.22
C PHE A 663 3.42 -8.31 -11.35
N ALA A 664 4.64 -8.42 -11.86
CA ALA A 664 5.81 -8.93 -11.12
C ALA A 664 6.05 -8.16 -9.81
N ASN A 665 6.05 -6.83 -9.89
CA ASN A 665 6.27 -5.95 -8.74
C ASN A 665 5.05 -5.96 -7.81
N PHE A 666 3.85 -5.88 -8.38
CA PHE A 666 2.60 -5.94 -7.64
C PHE A 666 2.48 -7.22 -6.80
N ALA A 667 2.74 -8.38 -7.40
CA ALA A 667 2.72 -9.69 -6.74
C ALA A 667 3.81 -9.81 -5.65
N SER A 668 4.99 -9.23 -5.86
CA SER A 668 6.05 -9.22 -4.83
C SER A 668 5.70 -8.38 -3.61
N GLN A 669 4.94 -7.30 -3.79
CA GLN A 669 4.46 -6.45 -2.69
C GLN A 669 3.18 -6.98 -2.04
N ASN A 670 2.42 -7.82 -2.75
CA ASN A 670 1.15 -8.39 -2.31
C ASN A 670 1.19 -9.92 -2.41
N SER A 671 1.88 -10.57 -1.47
CA SER A 671 2.08 -12.02 -1.46
C SER A 671 0.81 -12.86 -1.29
N SER A 672 -0.31 -12.23 -0.94
CA SER A 672 -1.63 -12.87 -0.81
C SER A 672 -2.46 -12.88 -2.09
N ILE A 673 -1.88 -12.47 -3.23
CA ILE A 673 -2.59 -12.48 -4.53
C ILE A 673 -2.96 -13.90 -4.96
N GLU A 674 -4.24 -14.12 -5.26
CA GLU A 674 -4.75 -15.43 -5.62
C GLU A 674 -6.00 -15.35 -6.50
N HIS A 675 -6.20 -16.34 -7.37
CA HIS A 675 -7.34 -16.40 -8.26
C HIS A 675 -8.53 -17.11 -7.61
N PHE A 676 -9.72 -16.50 -7.73
CA PHE A 676 -10.99 -17.07 -7.28
C PHE A 676 -12.18 -16.68 -8.20
N ALA A 677 -11.91 -16.18 -9.42
CA ALA A 677 -12.92 -15.64 -10.35
C ALA A 677 -13.87 -14.60 -9.73
N GLY A 678 -13.34 -13.76 -8.83
CA GLY A 678 -14.11 -12.82 -8.04
C GLY A 678 -13.32 -12.27 -6.87
N VAL A 679 -14.03 -11.70 -5.89
CA VAL A 679 -13.42 -11.01 -4.74
C VAL A 679 -14.22 -11.21 -3.45
N SER A 680 -13.49 -11.32 -2.34
CA SER A 680 -14.09 -11.34 -1.01
C SER A 680 -14.70 -9.99 -0.63
N ARG A 681 -15.70 -10.02 0.25
CA ARG A 681 -16.24 -8.79 0.86
C ARG A 681 -15.12 -8.04 1.60
N GLY A 682 -14.94 -6.77 1.27
CA GLY A 682 -13.88 -5.89 1.79
C GLY A 682 -12.53 -6.01 1.06
N GLY A 683 -12.44 -6.93 0.08
CA GLY A 683 -11.23 -7.18 -0.70
C GLY A 683 -11.07 -6.27 -1.92
N THR A 684 -10.03 -6.57 -2.70
CA THR A 684 -9.72 -5.90 -3.97
C THR A 684 -9.71 -6.91 -5.10
N PHE A 685 -10.50 -6.69 -6.13
CA PHE A 685 -10.47 -7.44 -7.38
C PHE A 685 -9.36 -6.90 -8.28
N VAL A 686 -8.52 -7.77 -8.83
CA VAL A 686 -7.33 -7.39 -9.58
C VAL A 686 -7.44 -7.95 -11.00
N LEU A 687 -7.72 -7.07 -11.95
CA LEU A 687 -7.73 -7.36 -13.38
C LEU A 687 -6.30 -7.37 -13.91
N ILE A 688 -5.91 -8.45 -14.56
CA ILE A 688 -4.61 -8.59 -15.21
C ILE A 688 -4.80 -8.44 -16.70
N TYR A 689 -4.10 -7.48 -17.30
CA TYR A 689 -4.21 -7.18 -18.72
C TYR A 689 -2.86 -7.23 -19.42
N ASP A 690 -2.87 -7.54 -20.71
CA ASP A 690 -1.67 -7.62 -21.55
C ASP A 690 -1.30 -6.29 -22.21
N ASP A 691 -0.21 -6.30 -22.97
CA ASP A 691 0.29 -5.16 -23.74
C ASP A 691 -0.74 -4.62 -24.79
N ASN A 692 -1.81 -5.36 -25.10
CA ASN A 692 -2.89 -4.96 -26.01
C ASN A 692 -4.11 -4.38 -25.27
N ASN A 693 -3.98 -4.04 -23.98
CA ASN A 693 -5.08 -3.61 -23.12
C ASN A 693 -6.21 -4.65 -23.02
N THR A 694 -5.90 -5.94 -23.22
CA THR A 694 -6.88 -7.01 -23.14
C THR A 694 -6.76 -7.71 -21.79
N VAL A 695 -7.88 -7.91 -21.10
CA VAL A 695 -7.87 -8.64 -19.83
C VAL A 695 -7.61 -10.13 -20.10
N VAL A 696 -6.57 -10.69 -19.50
CA VAL A 696 -6.12 -12.07 -19.73
C VAL A 696 -6.30 -12.98 -18.52
N ALA A 697 -6.35 -12.38 -17.33
CA ALA A 697 -6.52 -13.09 -16.07
C ALA A 697 -7.11 -12.16 -15.00
N ASP A 698 -7.52 -12.74 -13.87
CA ASP A 698 -7.92 -12.02 -12.68
C ASP A 698 -7.39 -12.68 -11.40
N PHE A 699 -7.28 -11.86 -10.36
CA PHE A 699 -6.90 -12.26 -9.01
C PHE A 699 -7.71 -11.43 -8.01
N MET A 700 -7.59 -11.77 -6.73
CA MET A 700 -8.03 -10.92 -5.64
C MET A 700 -6.96 -10.76 -4.57
N LEU A 701 -7.11 -9.69 -3.80
CA LEU A 701 -6.51 -9.51 -2.50
C LEU A 701 -7.61 -9.58 -1.44
N PRO A 702 -7.38 -10.29 -0.32
CA PRO A 702 -8.38 -10.39 0.76
C PRO A 702 -8.55 -9.10 1.56
N TYR A 703 -7.85 -8.03 1.19
CA TYR A 703 -7.88 -6.72 1.84
C TYR A 703 -8.04 -5.60 0.81
N TYR A 704 -8.45 -4.43 1.30
CA TYR A 704 -8.51 -3.20 0.53
C TYR A 704 -7.11 -2.72 0.17
N HIS A 705 -6.81 -2.62 -1.12
CA HIS A 705 -5.59 -2.05 -1.65
C HIS A 705 -5.85 -0.61 -2.10
N GLU A 706 -5.44 0.32 -1.24
CA GLU A 706 -5.65 1.75 -1.43
C GLU A 706 -4.99 2.26 -2.73
N ASP A 707 -5.73 3.09 -3.48
CA ASP A 707 -5.08 4.04 -4.38
C ASP A 707 -4.69 5.27 -3.59
N LYS A 708 -3.39 5.53 -3.48
CA LYS A 708 -2.90 6.77 -2.89
C LYS A 708 -3.11 7.94 -3.86
N VAL A 709 -4.34 8.10 -4.34
CA VAL A 709 -4.77 9.24 -5.14
C VAL A 709 -5.52 10.15 -4.18
N GLU A 710 -4.79 11.10 -3.59
CA GLU A 710 -5.45 12.17 -2.88
C GLU A 710 -6.24 13.01 -3.87
N GLU A 711 -7.41 13.52 -3.44
CA GLU A 711 -8.17 14.46 -4.25
C GLU A 711 -7.33 15.69 -4.59
N ALA A 712 -7.59 16.29 -5.74
CA ALA A 712 -6.98 17.55 -6.14
C ALA A 712 -7.17 18.58 -5.02
N PRO A 713 -6.09 19.11 -4.42
CA PRO A 713 -6.21 20.05 -3.32
C PRO A 713 -6.89 21.33 -3.83
N ILE A 714 -7.80 21.88 -3.03
CA ILE A 714 -8.38 23.19 -3.31
C ILE A 714 -7.29 24.25 -3.09
N GLU A 715 -6.65 24.67 -4.17
CA GLU A 715 -5.61 25.70 -4.21
C GLU A 715 -6.22 27.11 -4.01
N LYS A 716 -6.58 27.47 -2.77
CA LYS A 716 -7.04 28.84 -2.43
C LYS A 716 -5.85 29.80 -2.39
N ALA A 717 -5.95 30.93 -3.10
CA ALA A 717 -4.95 32.00 -3.11
C ALA A 717 -4.42 32.29 -1.69
N LEU A 718 -3.12 32.15 -1.50
CA LEU A 718 -2.50 32.38 -0.21
C LEU A 718 -2.41 33.88 0.02
N THR A 719 -2.87 34.35 1.18
CA THR A 719 -2.70 35.76 1.56
C THR A 719 -1.22 36.04 1.75
N LYS A 720 -0.70 37.04 1.03
CA LYS A 720 0.68 37.49 1.16
C LYS A 720 0.96 37.90 2.62
N PRO A 721 1.96 37.31 3.29
CA PRO A 721 2.33 37.72 4.64
C PRO A 721 3.04 39.09 4.60
N GLU A 722 2.63 40.03 5.45
CA GLU A 722 3.21 41.38 5.57
C GLU A 722 4.59 41.33 6.27
N ILE A 723 5.62 40.85 5.57
CA ILE A 723 6.98 40.71 6.15
C ILE A 723 7.90 41.85 5.70
N ARG A 724 7.68 42.45 4.53
CA ARG A 724 8.48 43.58 4.01
C ARG A 724 7.69 44.88 4.11
N PRO A 725 8.11 45.83 4.95
CA PRO A 725 7.48 47.15 5.03
C PRO A 725 7.52 47.88 3.68
N ASP A 726 6.44 48.57 3.33
CA ASP A 726 6.33 49.38 2.11
C ASP A 726 7.46 50.42 1.99
N THR A 727 8.05 50.84 3.11
CA THR A 727 9.23 51.71 3.14
C THR A 727 10.46 51.08 2.49
N ILE A 728 10.69 49.78 2.65
CA ILE A 728 11.81 49.08 2.01
C ILE A 728 11.57 48.96 0.51
N ILE A 729 10.32 48.70 0.11
CA ILE A 729 9.92 48.59 -1.30
C ILE A 729 9.97 49.97 -1.97
N ASN A 730 9.46 51.04 -1.34
CA ASN A 730 9.33 52.35 -1.99
C ASN A 730 10.52 53.30 -1.75
N GLN A 731 11.38 53.07 -0.76
CA GLN A 731 12.50 53.97 -0.41
C GLN A 731 13.87 53.28 -0.43
N GLY A 732 13.96 52.07 -1.00
CA GLY A 732 15.22 51.30 -1.07
C GLY A 732 16.31 51.90 -1.98
N ILE A 733 15.98 52.96 -2.73
CA ILE A 733 16.89 53.59 -3.69
C ILE A 733 16.83 55.11 -3.57
N ARG A 734 17.99 55.76 -3.71
CA ARG A 734 18.13 57.21 -3.88
C ARG A 734 18.83 57.53 -5.19
N VAL A 735 18.31 58.51 -5.92
CA VAL A 735 18.97 59.06 -7.10
C VAL A 735 19.92 60.15 -6.65
N LEU A 736 21.18 60.06 -7.09
CA LEU A 736 22.23 61.03 -6.81
C LEU A 736 22.54 61.79 -8.12
N PRO A 737 22.98 63.06 -8.04
CA PRO A 737 23.50 63.76 -9.21
C PRO A 737 24.68 62.97 -9.78
N SER A 738 24.82 62.95 -11.12
CA SER A 738 25.92 62.25 -11.78
C SER A 738 27.28 62.75 -11.28
N LEU A 739 28.32 61.93 -11.45
CA LEU A 739 29.68 62.30 -11.05
C LEU A 739 30.11 63.63 -11.68
N ASP A 740 29.74 63.86 -12.94
CA ASP A 740 30.04 65.08 -13.69
C ASP A 740 29.36 66.31 -13.09
N ARG A 741 28.09 66.18 -12.68
CA ARG A 741 27.35 67.26 -12.02
C ARG A 741 27.88 67.53 -10.61
N ARG A 742 28.23 66.49 -9.85
CA ARG A 742 28.90 66.64 -8.54
C ARG A 742 30.23 67.38 -8.66
N LEU A 743 31.00 67.12 -9.72
CA LEU A 743 32.25 67.83 -10.03
C LEU A 743 31.98 69.29 -10.45
N PHE A 744 30.92 69.56 -11.19
CA PHE A 744 30.51 70.92 -11.58
C PHE A 744 30.02 71.75 -10.38
N ASP A 745 29.15 71.20 -9.54
CA ASP A 745 28.67 71.86 -8.32
C ASP A 745 29.82 72.06 -7.32
N PHE A 746 30.76 71.11 -7.23
CA PHE A 746 31.98 71.25 -6.43
C PHE A 746 32.89 72.38 -6.92
N ARG A 747 33.02 72.58 -8.24
CA ARG A 747 33.74 73.72 -8.82
C ARG A 747 33.07 75.05 -8.52
N GLY A 748 31.74 75.14 -8.63
CA GLY A 748 30.97 76.36 -8.36
C GLY A 748 31.01 76.84 -6.91
N VAL A 749 31.21 75.94 -5.94
CA VAL A 749 31.35 76.27 -4.51
C VAL A 749 32.79 76.69 -4.16
N LEU A 750 33.81 76.15 -4.82
CA LEU A 750 35.23 76.42 -4.53
C LEU A 750 35.74 77.75 -5.11
N GLU A 751 35.27 78.15 -6.30
CA GLU A 751 35.74 79.36 -6.99
C GLU A 751 35.58 80.66 -6.17
N PRO A 752 34.43 80.93 -5.52
CA PRO A 752 34.24 82.15 -4.73
C PRO A 752 35.09 82.21 -3.44
N GLU A 753 35.39 81.06 -2.82
CA GLU A 753 36.22 81.00 -1.61
C GLU A 753 37.72 81.08 -1.90
N LEU A 754 38.17 80.49 -3.01
CA LEU A 754 39.58 80.56 -3.45
C LEU A 754 39.96 81.98 -3.88
N ILE A 755 39.07 82.70 -4.58
CA ILE A 755 39.31 84.10 -5.00
C ILE A 755 39.40 85.03 -3.78
N LYS A 756 38.55 84.85 -2.75
CA LYS A 756 38.63 85.63 -1.49
C LYS A 756 39.91 85.38 -0.69
N LYS A 757 40.47 84.18 -0.72
CA LYS A 757 41.73 83.86 -0.03
C LYS A 757 42.97 84.32 -0.81
N PHE A 758 42.92 84.34 -2.14
CA PHE A 758 44.00 84.84 -2.99
C PHE A 758 44.19 86.36 -2.87
N ASP A 759 43.11 87.13 -2.83
CA ASP A 759 43.15 88.60 -2.74
C ASP A 759 43.69 89.10 -1.38
N LEU A 760 43.54 88.29 -0.33
CA LEU A 760 44.07 88.54 1.02
C LEU A 760 45.56 88.18 1.13
N GLN A 761 46.02 87.15 0.41
CA GLN A 761 47.44 86.76 0.36
C GLN A 761 48.29 87.70 -0.51
N GLN A 762 47.70 88.32 -1.54
CA GLN A 762 48.40 89.27 -2.41
C GLN A 762 48.75 90.58 -1.67
N LYS A 763 47.86 91.07 -0.79
CA LYS A 763 48.14 92.21 0.11
C LYS A 763 49.17 91.88 1.21
N TYR A 764 49.24 90.64 1.68
CA TYR A 764 50.29 90.18 2.61
C TYR A 764 51.68 90.11 1.94
N PHE A 765 51.72 89.82 0.63
CA PHE A 765 52.97 89.69 -0.12
C PHE A 765 53.60 91.04 -0.46
N ASP A 766 52.79 92.08 -0.70
CA ASP A 766 53.26 93.44 -0.95
C ASP A 766 53.90 94.09 0.29
N VAL A 767 53.38 93.79 1.50
CA VAL A 767 53.96 94.21 2.79
C VAL A 767 55.29 93.50 3.07
N TYR A 768 55.41 92.22 2.72
CA TYR A 768 56.66 91.45 2.89
C TYR A 768 57.77 91.91 1.91
N LYS A 769 57.39 92.42 0.74
CA LYS A 769 58.32 92.98 -0.25
C LYS A 769 58.92 94.31 0.21
N GLY A 770 58.14 95.17 0.88
CA GLY A 770 58.63 96.41 1.51
C GLY A 770 59.60 96.17 2.68
N PHE A 771 59.44 95.05 3.41
CA PHE A 771 60.32 94.64 4.51
C PHE A 771 61.70 94.16 4.05
N ILE A 772 61.82 93.62 2.83
CA ILE A 772 63.11 93.12 2.29
C ILE A 772 63.96 94.23 1.62
N ASP A 773 63.35 95.29 1.09
CA ASP A 773 64.11 96.37 0.41
C ASP A 773 64.80 97.37 1.39
N THR A 774 64.57 97.24 2.70
CA THR A 774 65.19 98.13 3.72
C THR A 774 65.95 97.36 4.81
N SER A 775 66.59 96.25 4.47
CA SER A 775 67.36 95.42 5.42
C SER A 775 68.89 95.41 5.16
N THR A 776 69.50 96.57 4.94
CA THR A 776 70.97 96.73 5.11
C THR A 776 71.29 97.80 6.15
N GLY A 777 71.29 97.36 7.40
CA GLY A 777 72.03 98.01 8.49
C GLY A 777 71.22 98.87 9.45
N ILE A 778 70.37 98.25 10.28
CA ILE A 778 70.12 98.62 11.69
C ILE A 778 69.68 97.32 12.40
N TYR A 779 70.61 96.58 12.98
CA TYR A 779 70.33 95.55 13.99
C TYR A 779 71.39 95.64 15.10
N THR A 780 71.40 96.78 15.78
CA THR A 780 71.98 96.95 17.12
C THR A 780 71.49 98.28 17.70
N ALA A 781 70.18 98.37 17.97
CA ALA A 781 69.56 99.19 19.04
C ALA A 781 68.06 99.40 18.79
N ILE A 782 67.22 98.36 18.98
CA ILE A 782 65.78 98.55 19.16
C ILE A 782 65.38 97.65 20.33
N GLY A 783 65.58 98.18 21.54
CA GLY A 783 65.38 97.45 22.78
C GLY A 783 64.32 98.04 23.71
N ASN A 784 63.60 99.11 23.34
CA ASN A 784 62.68 99.77 24.28
C ASN A 784 61.54 100.56 23.60
N ILE A 785 60.78 99.95 22.69
CA ILE A 785 59.40 100.40 22.41
C ILE A 785 58.46 99.34 22.98
N LYS A 786 57.60 99.73 23.93
CA LYS A 786 56.44 98.92 24.34
C LYS A 786 55.23 99.37 23.49
N PRO A 787 54.92 98.73 22.35
CA PRO A 787 53.73 99.11 21.61
C PRO A 787 52.49 98.66 22.41
N HIS A 788 51.49 99.54 22.45
CA HIS A 788 50.16 99.16 22.90
C HIS A 788 49.62 98.12 21.91
N LYS A 789 49.17 96.97 22.40
CA LYS A 789 48.55 95.95 21.55
C LYS A 789 47.09 96.33 21.34
N PHE A 790 46.69 96.48 20.08
CA PHE A 790 45.31 96.77 19.70
C PHE A 790 44.61 95.45 19.36
N THR A 791 43.34 95.33 19.73
CA THR A 791 42.45 94.20 19.45
C THR A 791 41.96 94.20 18.01
N ASP A 792 41.81 95.37 17.39
CA ASP A 792 41.56 95.49 15.95
C ASP A 792 42.86 95.22 15.16
N PRO A 793 42.92 94.17 14.32
CA PRO A 793 44.15 93.77 13.65
C PRO A 793 44.67 94.82 12.65
N ILE A 794 43.78 95.63 12.06
CA ILE A 794 44.15 96.67 11.09
C ILE A 794 44.68 97.89 11.84
N LEU A 795 44.03 98.28 12.94
CA LEU A 795 44.49 99.35 13.81
C LEU A 795 45.84 99.03 14.48
N ASP A 796 46.01 97.78 14.94
CA ASP A 796 47.25 97.27 15.53
C ASP A 796 48.43 97.34 14.56
N VAL A 797 48.19 97.04 13.28
CA VAL A 797 49.20 97.12 12.22
C VAL A 797 49.53 98.58 11.90
N GLN A 798 48.52 99.43 11.68
CA GLN A 798 48.73 100.83 11.30
C GLN A 798 49.45 101.63 12.40
N VAL A 799 49.10 101.43 13.67
CA VAL A 799 49.77 102.14 14.79
C VAL A 799 51.23 101.69 14.96
N ARG A 800 51.54 100.41 14.73
CA ARG A 800 52.92 99.92 14.74
C ARG A 800 53.74 100.44 13.57
N GLU A 801 53.14 100.52 12.39
CA GLU A 801 53.75 101.09 11.19
C GLU A 801 54.14 102.56 11.42
N ALA A 802 53.24 103.39 11.94
CA ALA A 802 53.54 104.78 12.29
C ALA A 802 54.66 104.91 13.35
N GLY A 803 54.75 103.97 14.30
CA GLY A 803 55.85 103.91 15.27
C GLY A 803 57.22 103.57 14.64
N ILE A 804 57.25 102.70 13.64
CA ILE A 804 58.47 102.38 12.87
C ILE A 804 58.88 103.56 11.99
N GLU A 805 57.92 104.22 11.35
CA GLU A 805 58.16 105.42 10.55
C GLU A 805 58.68 106.59 11.41
N GLN A 806 58.21 106.72 12.66
CA GLN A 806 58.75 107.68 13.62
C GLN A 806 60.24 107.43 13.92
N GLU A 807 60.64 106.18 14.17
CA GLU A 807 62.05 105.84 14.38
C GLU A 807 62.89 106.05 13.11
N LYS A 808 62.35 105.72 11.93
CA LYS A 808 62.98 105.99 10.62
C LYS A 808 63.24 107.49 10.44
N VAL A 809 62.25 108.35 10.73
CA VAL A 809 62.40 109.81 10.71
C VAL A 809 63.45 110.25 11.73
N GLY A 810 63.43 109.73 12.95
CA GLY A 810 64.40 110.04 14.00
C GLY A 810 65.84 109.68 13.61
N LEU A 811 66.06 108.49 13.06
CA LEU A 811 67.37 108.02 12.61
C LEU A 811 67.87 108.80 11.39
N LEU A 812 66.99 109.10 10.42
CA LEU A 812 67.36 109.91 9.25
C LEU A 812 67.70 111.35 9.63
N LYS A 813 66.99 111.95 10.60
CA LYS A 813 67.34 113.25 11.19
C LYS A 813 68.69 113.21 11.91
N GLN A 814 68.93 112.17 12.71
CA GLN A 814 70.20 112.00 13.41
C GLN A 814 71.37 111.81 12.44
N ARG A 815 71.19 111.04 11.36
CA ARG A 815 72.17 110.84 10.30
C ARG A 815 72.46 112.14 9.53
N ALA A 816 71.42 112.91 9.22
CA ALA A 816 71.54 114.23 8.58
C ALA A 816 72.28 115.25 9.47
N THR A 817 72.19 115.11 10.80
CA THR A 817 72.90 115.99 11.76
C THR A 817 74.36 115.57 11.97
N GLN A 818 74.67 114.28 11.86
CA GLN A 818 76.03 113.74 12.05
C GLN A 818 76.91 113.77 10.78
N GLN A 819 76.33 113.76 9.57
CA GLN A 819 77.05 113.89 8.30
C GLN A 819 76.37 114.91 7.36
N PRO A 820 76.75 116.20 7.43
CA PRO A 820 76.07 117.28 6.68
C PRO A 820 76.24 117.23 5.16
N SER A 821 77.16 116.42 4.62
CA SER A 821 77.43 116.32 3.18
C SER A 821 76.51 115.33 2.44
N ASP A 822 75.73 114.51 3.15
CA ASP A 822 74.78 113.56 2.55
C ASP A 822 73.43 114.24 2.25
N LYS A 823 73.37 114.98 1.13
CA LYS A 823 72.14 115.66 0.67
C LYS A 823 70.98 114.68 0.41
N VAL A 824 71.26 113.39 0.20
CA VAL A 824 70.25 112.35 -0.05
C VAL A 824 69.56 111.94 1.25
N ALA A 825 70.30 111.84 2.36
CA ALA A 825 69.74 111.58 3.68
C ALA A 825 68.79 112.70 4.16
N GLY A 826 69.15 113.97 3.92
CA GLY A 826 68.30 115.12 4.25
C GLY A 826 66.99 115.18 3.45
N ALA A 827 67.05 114.93 2.13
CA ALA A 827 65.85 114.86 1.30
C ALA A 827 64.94 113.68 1.67
N ARG A 828 65.52 112.53 2.00
CA ARG A 828 64.78 111.34 2.48
C ARG A 828 64.15 111.55 3.86
N ALA A 829 64.77 112.34 4.75
CA ALA A 829 64.18 112.69 6.04
C ALA A 829 62.91 113.55 5.86
N ILE A 830 62.94 114.53 4.96
CA ILE A 830 61.77 115.37 4.63
C ILE A 830 60.65 114.52 4.02
N GLN A 831 60.98 113.65 3.07
CA GLN A 831 60.00 112.77 2.44
C GLN A 831 59.38 111.77 3.44
N SER A 832 60.20 111.22 4.35
CA SER A 832 59.72 110.29 5.38
C SER A 832 58.83 110.97 6.43
N GLU A 833 59.00 112.27 6.69
CA GLU A 833 58.06 113.04 7.53
C GLU A 833 56.70 113.26 6.85
N ILE A 834 56.67 113.39 5.53
CA ILE A 834 55.42 113.50 4.77
C ILE A 834 54.68 112.15 4.78
N GLU A 835 55.41 111.05 4.59
CA GLU A 835 54.87 109.68 4.72
C GLU A 835 54.31 109.45 6.12
N LEU A 836 55.08 109.81 7.17
CA LEU A 836 54.62 109.73 8.56
C LEU A 836 53.35 110.57 8.78
N ALA A 837 53.29 111.78 8.23
CA ALA A 837 52.09 112.62 8.32
C ALA A 837 50.86 111.97 7.66
N GLN A 838 51.02 111.27 6.54
CA GLN A 838 49.96 110.56 5.84
C GLN A 838 49.49 109.33 6.63
N SER A 839 50.41 108.58 7.22
CA SER A 839 50.10 107.42 8.07
C SER A 839 49.29 107.80 9.31
N LEU A 840 49.62 108.93 9.95
CA LEU A 840 48.87 109.47 11.08
C LEU A 840 47.45 109.91 10.69
N VAL A 841 47.28 110.48 9.49
CA VAL A 841 45.96 110.82 8.94
C VAL A 841 45.16 109.55 8.64
N ALA A 842 45.80 108.52 8.07
CA ALA A 842 45.15 107.25 7.75
C ALA A 842 44.66 106.50 9.00
N ILE A 843 45.45 106.49 10.08
CA ILE A 843 45.00 105.93 11.37
C ILE A 843 43.76 106.67 11.87
N THR A 844 43.80 108.00 11.81
CA THR A 844 42.70 108.84 12.30
C THR A 844 41.43 108.68 11.45
N ASP A 845 41.57 108.53 10.12
CA ASP A 845 40.47 108.28 9.19
C ASP A 845 39.89 106.86 9.34
N TYR A 846 40.74 105.87 9.60
CA TYR A 846 40.30 104.50 9.86
C TYR A 846 39.49 104.40 11.17
N ILE A 847 39.95 105.07 12.25
CA ILE A 847 39.21 105.15 13.52
C ILE A 847 37.83 105.78 13.29
N ALA A 848 37.76 106.81 12.43
CA ALA A 848 36.51 107.50 12.12
C ALA A 848 35.55 106.65 11.27
N THR A 849 36.04 106.08 10.16
CA THR A 849 35.23 105.33 9.19
C THR A 849 34.79 103.96 9.72
N SER A 850 35.60 103.35 10.57
CA SER A 850 35.29 102.06 11.22
C SER A 850 34.51 102.22 12.53
N ASN A 851 34.10 103.45 12.89
CA ASN A 851 33.37 103.77 14.13
C ASN A 851 34.04 103.22 15.40
N ILE A 852 35.38 103.26 15.47
CA ILE A 852 36.12 102.77 16.63
C ILE A 852 35.89 103.73 17.79
N ASN A 853 35.51 103.19 18.95
CA ASN A 853 35.20 104.00 20.12
C ASN A 853 36.43 104.81 20.58
N VAL A 854 36.27 106.11 20.81
CA VAL A 854 37.31 107.07 21.24
C VAL A 854 37.07 107.68 22.63
N ALA A 855 36.16 107.09 23.43
CA ALA A 855 35.97 107.49 24.83
C ALA A 855 37.24 107.24 25.66
N ALA A 856 37.45 108.01 26.73
CA ALA A 856 38.64 107.87 27.57
C ALA A 856 38.87 106.41 28.03
N GLY A 857 40.06 105.87 27.77
CA GLY A 857 40.44 104.49 28.08
C GLY A 857 40.04 103.45 27.02
N SER A 858 39.38 103.85 25.94
CA SER A 858 39.08 102.96 24.81
C SER A 858 40.29 102.73 23.91
N GLU A 859 40.19 101.69 23.08
CA GLU A 859 41.19 101.34 22.08
C GLU A 859 41.46 102.47 21.08
N GLY A 860 40.41 103.12 20.56
CA GLY A 860 40.56 104.29 19.68
C GLY A 860 41.14 105.52 20.40
N SER A 861 40.86 105.71 21.70
CA SER A 861 41.48 106.78 22.49
C SER A 861 42.98 106.55 22.67
N ASN A 862 43.41 105.30 22.89
CA ASN A 862 44.83 104.96 23.02
C ASN A 862 45.56 105.10 21.68
N ALA A 863 44.93 104.73 20.57
CA ALA A 863 45.51 104.92 19.23
C ALA A 863 45.65 106.42 18.89
N MET A 864 44.65 107.24 19.19
CA MET A 864 44.72 108.69 18.98
C MET A 864 45.74 109.38 19.89
N GLN A 865 46.00 108.82 21.09
CA GLN A 865 47.09 109.28 21.95
C GLN A 865 48.45 109.02 21.30
N VAL A 866 48.67 107.83 20.73
CA VAL A 866 49.90 107.52 19.98
C VAL A 866 50.03 108.44 18.76
N VAL A 867 48.95 108.69 18.02
CA VAL A 867 48.95 109.66 16.91
C VAL A 867 49.38 111.05 17.38
N SER A 868 48.87 111.50 18.53
CA SER A 868 49.28 112.77 19.13
C SER A 868 50.75 112.79 19.55
N GLU A 869 51.28 111.70 20.10
CA GLU A 869 52.68 111.60 20.56
C GLU A 869 53.65 111.61 19.36
N ILE A 870 53.32 110.85 18.32
CA ILE A 870 54.14 110.75 17.11
C ILE A 870 54.11 112.05 16.29
N SER A 871 52.96 112.73 16.21
CA SER A 871 52.83 113.98 15.44
C SER A 871 53.83 115.07 15.82
N VAL A 872 54.35 115.05 17.05
CA VAL A 872 55.35 116.02 17.55
C VAL A 872 56.69 115.89 16.82
N THR A 873 56.97 114.71 16.26
CA THR A 873 58.22 114.44 15.52
C THR A 873 58.25 115.05 14.13
N ILE A 874 57.11 115.57 13.65
CA ILE A 874 56.98 116.23 12.36
C ILE A 874 57.32 117.71 12.55
N THR A 875 58.41 118.15 11.91
CA THR A 875 58.98 119.50 12.05
C THR A 875 59.10 120.23 10.71
N GLN A 876 59.02 119.51 9.58
CA GLN A 876 59.11 120.10 8.25
C GLN A 876 57.79 120.78 7.84
N GLY A 877 57.88 121.97 7.26
CA GLY A 877 56.69 122.81 6.98
C GLY A 877 55.64 122.15 6.07
N ASN A 878 56.08 121.46 5.02
CA ASN A 878 55.25 120.71 4.07
C ASN A 878 54.60 119.44 4.68
N ALA A 879 55.31 118.73 5.55
CA ALA A 879 54.75 117.59 6.28
C ALA A 879 53.71 118.03 7.32
N LEU A 880 53.95 119.16 8.00
CA LEU A 880 53.00 119.80 8.91
C LEU A 880 51.72 120.24 8.19
N GLU A 881 51.83 120.79 6.97
CA GLU A 881 50.67 121.12 6.14
C GLU A 881 49.85 119.88 5.75
N THR A 882 50.52 118.78 5.41
CA THR A 882 49.88 117.50 5.07
C THR A 882 49.11 116.92 6.26
N LEU A 883 49.73 116.90 7.44
CA LEU A 883 49.09 116.46 8.68
C LEU A 883 47.89 117.36 9.05
N ARG A 884 48.08 118.69 8.99
CA ARG A 884 47.02 119.66 9.32
C ARG A 884 45.85 119.59 8.35
N GLY A 885 46.12 119.49 7.05
CA GLY A 885 45.09 119.37 6.02
C GLY A 885 44.28 118.08 6.17
N GLY A 886 44.96 116.94 6.35
CA GLY A 886 44.33 115.64 6.48
C GLY A 886 43.49 115.51 7.76
N LEU A 887 44.04 115.89 8.92
CA LEU A 887 43.30 115.81 10.19
C LEU A 887 42.11 116.79 10.22
N ASN A 888 42.23 117.98 9.62
CA ASN A 888 41.08 118.89 9.47
C ASN A 888 39.99 118.29 8.57
N ALA A 889 40.36 117.59 7.49
CA ALA A 889 39.40 116.91 6.63
C ALA A 889 38.64 115.80 7.40
N VAL A 890 39.35 114.98 8.17
CA VAL A 890 38.73 113.94 9.00
C VAL A 890 37.82 114.56 10.07
N ALA A 891 38.23 115.66 10.72
CA ALA A 891 37.40 116.37 11.70
C ALA A 891 36.14 116.99 11.08
N ASN A 892 36.24 117.56 9.88
CA ASN A 892 35.10 118.14 9.17
C ASN A 892 34.09 117.08 8.72
N ASN A 893 34.56 115.89 8.32
CA ASN A 893 33.70 114.79 7.90
C ASN A 893 33.02 114.07 9.07
N ASN A 894 33.46 114.33 10.32
CA ASN A 894 33.00 113.61 11.51
C ASN A 894 32.48 114.55 12.62
N GLN A 895 31.79 115.64 12.26
CA GLN A 895 31.25 116.62 13.24
C GLN A 895 30.31 116.00 14.29
N ASN A 896 29.72 114.85 13.99
CA ASN A 896 28.82 114.12 14.89
C ASN A 896 29.57 113.37 16.01
N ASN A 897 30.89 113.18 15.90
CA ASN A 897 31.73 112.57 16.94
C ASN A 897 32.52 113.66 17.68
N ALA A 898 31.85 114.34 18.62
CA ALA A 898 32.39 115.47 19.35
C ALA A 898 33.73 115.14 20.05
N THR A 899 33.89 113.92 20.56
CA THR A 899 35.10 113.45 21.25
C THR A 899 36.29 113.30 20.29
N LEU A 900 36.10 112.66 19.13
CA LEU A 900 37.17 112.52 18.11
C LEU A 900 37.62 113.89 17.58
N VAL A 901 36.65 114.77 17.28
CA VAL A 901 36.92 116.13 16.79
C VAL A 901 37.69 116.95 17.85
N GLN A 902 37.37 116.79 19.13
CA GLN A 902 38.08 117.47 20.22
C GLN A 902 39.53 116.97 20.36
N ILE A 903 39.78 115.67 20.20
CA ILE A 903 41.13 115.09 20.21
C ILE A 903 41.94 115.60 19.01
N ILE A 904 41.37 115.58 17.80
CA ILE A 904 42.03 116.11 16.59
C ILE A 904 42.40 117.59 16.76
N LYS A 905 41.49 118.42 17.29
CA LYS A 905 41.77 119.85 17.56
C LYS A 905 42.92 120.03 18.56
N SER A 906 43.06 119.13 19.54
CA SER A 906 44.17 119.17 20.51
C SER A 906 45.53 118.90 19.86
N ILE A 907 45.57 117.98 18.89
CA ILE A 907 46.79 117.63 18.12
C ILE A 907 47.20 118.80 17.21
N LEU A 908 46.23 119.52 16.64
CA LEU A 908 46.46 120.61 15.69
C LEU A 908 46.81 121.96 16.33
N SER A 909 46.67 122.10 17.64
CA SER A 909 46.97 123.35 18.36
C SER A 909 48.48 123.64 18.41
N PRO A 910 48.94 124.90 18.21
CA PRO A 910 50.36 125.23 18.25
C PRO A 910 50.90 125.09 19.69
N ARG A 911 51.77 124.10 19.91
CA ARG A 911 52.55 123.98 21.14
C ARG A 911 53.68 125.03 21.11
N ARG A 912 53.83 125.79 22.21
CA ARG A 912 54.92 126.77 22.39
C ARG A 912 56.28 126.09 22.46
#